data_AF-A0A816VR60-F1
#
_entry.id   AF-A0A816VR60-F1
#
_cell.length_a   1.000
_cell.length_b   1.000
_cell.length_c   1.000
_cell.angle_alpha   90.00
_cell.angle_beta   90.00
_cell.angle_gamma   90.00
#
_symmetry.space_group_name_H-M   'P 1'
#
loop_
_entity.id
_entity.type
_entity.pdbx_description
1 polymer ?
#
loop_
_entity_poly.entity_id
_entity_poly.type
_entity_poly.pdbx_seq_one_letter_code
_entity_poly.pdbx_strand_id
1 'polypeptide(L)'
;MYSKYFYLIIYLNILVNVKSQSTFDDYDDYDTQQQIRTEPLVFIRRPQSTEVTIGSNAIFYCSSSSSPIIWSKNDAPMGTSSKHMITSQYLQIVNVDENDEATYACTIRNTVEMKTTSANLTVLIAPRFSPLPDTYRLGLKNLSIELKCRVLGNPKPKIMWYKSHVNIRSSHRMRLLDDSQVLQINQLRNDDAGVYTCVAENSLRRIVASTDVRVQDPIPPLFSRRMSNVTTYDGASVELECTATGDPQPKIEWSRDSIPIHYSIQYVLKEDGSLLLPNVTANQSGYYKCQASNYAGTESHSFWVTVINDNQITDELIDRLVQQASTEVNRAVSETIRHLQDRRRPRTPGDLMSLMKFPKPLQLTLAKTEDIFERALDLVHRYVDNITFPIEYATHQMRTIEFRPDHFLTARQLERLALVSGCVTHQLKSRCNEHCMAYRTGDGTCNNLKHPFWGASLTALTRWLHSQYENGFNTPRGWNESKLYNGYVLPSAREVSARLIATKTITPDPAFSHMLMQWGQFQDHDMSLTVQATSNTRFSDSLRCISSCSFEPPCYPIRIPDDDHLRQERGSCLEFVRSAAICLSGETSFVHLPYRREQINSLTSFFDASNVYGSTIQDAWDLRERSSGKGLLRIHSTPEFPKGLLPFSTDTPVDCQRDRQASQIGCFLAGDHRVNEQVALTAMHTVWVRQHNRLARRLSSMNPKWSDEQVYQETRKIIEAQLQIITYKHWLPYIIGDEGMNMLGSYKGYNRNINPSISNVFATAAFRFGHGLINPVFYRLNSSLEPIPEGNLLLRDAFFSPWRVKEQGGIDPLLRGMYGVSAKIKLPQQILNVELTERLFHITRAISLDLAAANIQRSRDHGLQSYTAWRKFCHLRPDEIHDFEDLRNDISDVQTRRTLRDVYKHVDNIDVWVGGILEDNLPGAKVGPLFRCLIAKQFKALRDGDRYFHEKPGIFTSQQMNSLQKTTLAKVLCENGDRIEHIPRNVFLNALYPRDYVPCSQIEDVDLEPWRGCCSENMVGLNAVCNIPAILSYDPFPNYEPARSKTDIRQKRDIIEGEKPDEIDDKIQTKEDQLQLNALRQQVNEVLKKFATFDKRLTTGTHCYDQNTGKLHENGTKWHVHKCLVCQCKDATSLCEVIC
;
A
#
# COMPACT_ATOMS: atom_id res chain seq x y z
N MET A 1 -6.56 -31.27 23.24
CA MET A 1 -7.49 -32.30 23.75
C MET A 1 -6.66 -33.50 24.18
N TYR A 2 -6.97 -34.10 25.34
CA TYR A 2 -6.41 -35.33 25.95
C TYR A 2 -4.85 -35.44 26.10
N SER A 3 -4.19 -35.93 27.17
CA SER A 3 -4.46 -36.34 28.58
C SER A 3 -3.61 -37.61 28.89
N LYS A 4 -2.99 -37.90 30.06
CA LYS A 4 -2.53 -37.16 31.26
C LYS A 4 -1.87 -38.17 32.27
N TYR A 5 -1.05 -37.71 33.22
CA TYR A 5 -0.55 -38.39 34.46
C TYR A 5 0.48 -39.54 34.34
N PHE A 6 1.33 -39.88 35.33
CA PHE A 6 1.42 -39.69 36.82
C PHE A 6 2.88 -39.29 37.28
N TYR A 7 3.29 -39.06 38.55
CA TYR A 7 2.80 -38.28 39.74
C TYR A 7 3.84 -38.38 40.92
N LEU A 8 3.71 -37.54 41.98
CA LEU A 8 4.29 -37.61 43.37
C LEU A 8 5.80 -37.26 43.64
N ILE A 9 6.24 -36.65 44.79
CA ILE A 9 5.67 -35.66 45.75
C ILE A 9 6.75 -35.11 46.78
N ILE A 10 6.82 -33.76 46.99
CA ILE A 10 7.01 -32.91 48.22
C ILE A 10 8.14 -33.11 49.30
N TYR A 11 9.09 -32.14 49.36
CA TYR A 11 9.52 -31.19 50.46
C TYR A 11 9.98 -31.56 51.92
N LEU A 12 11.09 -30.89 52.35
CA LEU A 12 11.43 -30.19 53.65
C LEU A 12 12.38 -30.73 54.79
N ASN A 13 13.35 -29.84 55.11
CA ASN A 13 13.89 -29.34 56.42
C ASN A 13 14.74 -30.13 57.48
N ILE A 14 16.01 -29.70 57.61
CA ILE A 14 16.67 -28.98 58.75
C ILE A 14 16.72 -29.54 60.21
N LEU A 15 17.98 -29.70 60.68
CA LEU A 15 18.59 -29.57 62.05
C LEU A 15 17.74 -29.60 63.34
N VAL A 16 18.14 -30.47 64.29
CA VAL A 16 18.18 -30.21 65.76
C VAL A 16 19.43 -30.88 66.38
N ASN A 17 19.92 -30.35 67.51
CA ASN A 17 21.13 -30.72 68.25
C ASN A 17 20.77 -31.19 69.70
N VAL A 18 21.76 -31.59 70.53
CA VAL A 18 21.79 -31.67 72.02
C VAL A 18 22.03 -33.06 72.68
N LYS A 19 23.27 -33.21 73.19
CA LYS A 19 23.75 -33.77 74.49
C LYS A 19 23.12 -35.03 75.15
N SER A 20 24.00 -35.92 75.61
CA SER A 20 24.23 -36.16 77.06
C SER A 20 25.64 -36.75 77.33
N GLN A 21 26.09 -36.73 78.59
CA GLN A 21 27.44 -37.11 79.05
C GLN A 21 27.41 -38.39 79.89
N SER A 22 28.52 -39.12 79.97
CA SER A 22 29.07 -39.61 81.25
C SER A 22 30.53 -40.10 81.13
N THR A 23 31.26 -40.00 82.25
CA THR A 23 32.68 -40.31 82.48
C THR A 23 32.86 -41.61 83.26
N PHE A 24 34.02 -42.29 83.18
CA PHE A 24 34.91 -42.63 84.31
C PHE A 24 36.16 -43.43 83.88
N ASP A 25 37.23 -43.38 84.69
CA ASP A 25 38.59 -43.84 84.41
C ASP A 25 38.96 -45.24 85.00
N ASP A 26 40.13 -45.76 84.58
CA ASP A 26 41.08 -46.73 85.19
C ASP A 26 40.62 -48.02 85.93
N TYR A 27 41.19 -49.19 85.56
CA TYR A 27 42.25 -49.88 86.36
C TYR A 27 42.87 -51.13 85.69
N ASP A 28 43.97 -51.62 86.27
CA ASP A 28 44.98 -52.59 85.78
C ASP A 28 44.77 -54.11 86.07
N ASP A 29 45.26 -54.96 85.14
CA ASP A 29 46.16 -56.15 85.29
C ASP A 29 45.77 -57.54 85.93
N TYR A 30 46.55 -58.58 85.53
CA TYR A 30 46.80 -59.98 86.02
C TYR A 30 45.85 -61.22 85.82
N ASP A 31 46.14 -61.99 84.75
CA ASP A 31 46.67 -63.40 84.68
C ASP A 31 45.97 -64.73 85.16
N THR A 32 46.28 -65.82 84.43
CA THR A 32 46.19 -67.31 84.67
C THR A 32 44.84 -68.06 84.75
N GLN A 33 44.75 -69.41 84.58
CA GLN A 33 45.20 -70.38 83.54
C GLN A 33 44.78 -71.83 83.93
N GLN A 34 44.39 -72.73 82.98
CA GLN A 34 44.76 -74.19 82.91
C GLN A 34 44.05 -75.02 81.80
N GLN A 35 44.64 -76.16 81.37
CA GLN A 35 44.31 -76.90 80.13
C GLN A 35 44.67 -78.43 80.18
N ILE A 36 44.06 -79.28 79.31
CA ILE A 36 44.39 -80.74 79.09
C ILE A 36 44.41 -81.06 77.55
N ARG A 37 45.14 -82.10 77.06
CA ARG A 37 45.58 -82.29 75.63
C ARG A 37 45.11 -83.56 74.86
N THR A 38 45.27 -83.55 73.52
CA THR A 38 45.20 -84.68 72.51
C THR A 38 46.18 -84.47 71.31
N GLU A 39 46.26 -85.37 70.32
CA GLU A 39 47.30 -85.42 69.23
C GLU A 39 47.08 -84.53 67.97
N PRO A 40 48.17 -84.10 67.25
CA PRO A 40 48.13 -83.03 66.24
C PRO A 40 48.15 -83.46 64.74
N LEU A 41 47.66 -82.56 63.87
CA LEU A 41 47.60 -82.64 62.40
C LEU A 41 48.84 -82.10 61.66
N VAL A 42 49.16 -82.66 60.48
CA VAL A 42 50.29 -82.23 59.62
C VAL A 42 49.94 -82.20 58.12
N PHE A 43 50.31 -81.11 57.43
CA PHE A 43 50.26 -80.97 55.97
C PHE A 43 51.54 -81.49 55.30
N ILE A 44 51.41 -82.21 54.18
CA ILE A 44 52.54 -82.66 53.34
C ILE A 44 52.87 -81.62 52.25
N ARG A 45 51.85 -81.13 51.54
CA ARG A 45 51.99 -80.10 50.50
C ARG A 45 50.96 -79.00 50.70
N ARG A 46 51.40 -77.75 50.55
CA ARG A 46 50.57 -76.54 50.65
C ARG A 46 50.43 -75.90 49.27
N PRO A 47 49.33 -75.20 48.97
CA PRO A 47 49.17 -74.48 47.72
C PRO A 47 50.13 -73.28 47.65
N GLN A 48 50.41 -72.82 46.43
CA GLN A 48 51.25 -71.65 46.14
C GLN A 48 50.49 -70.68 45.25
N SER A 49 50.61 -69.38 45.53
CA SER A 49 49.95 -68.33 44.74
C SER A 49 50.43 -68.37 43.29
N THR A 50 49.52 -68.12 42.33
CA THR A 50 49.79 -68.23 40.89
C THR A 50 49.14 -67.07 40.14
N GLU A 51 49.82 -66.56 39.10
CA GLU A 51 49.29 -65.55 38.18
C GLU A 51 48.90 -66.20 36.86
N VAL A 52 47.72 -65.86 36.31
CA VAL A 52 47.19 -66.48 35.08
C VAL A 52 46.53 -65.43 34.19
N THR A 53 46.79 -65.48 32.88
CA THR A 53 46.08 -64.62 31.91
C THR A 53 44.63 -65.08 31.73
N ILE A 54 43.72 -64.11 31.60
CA ILE A 54 42.31 -64.38 31.33
C ILE A 54 42.15 -65.35 30.13
N GLY A 55 41.37 -66.41 30.30
CA GLY A 55 41.21 -67.49 29.33
C GLY A 55 42.02 -68.78 29.58
N SER A 56 43.02 -68.75 30.48
CA SER A 56 43.90 -69.89 30.76
C SER A 56 43.46 -70.69 32.00
N ASN A 57 44.07 -71.85 32.30
CA ASN A 57 43.74 -72.67 33.48
C ASN A 57 44.71 -72.42 34.65
N ALA A 58 44.24 -72.48 35.90
CA ALA A 58 45.07 -72.43 37.12
C ALA A 58 45.02 -73.78 37.88
N ILE A 59 46.07 -74.14 38.63
CA ILE A 59 46.11 -75.38 39.44
C ILE A 59 46.81 -75.14 40.79
N PHE A 60 46.13 -75.46 41.89
CA PHE A 60 46.63 -75.40 43.26
C PHE A 60 46.75 -76.81 43.86
N TYR A 61 47.91 -77.15 44.41
CA TYR A 61 48.17 -78.49 44.98
C TYR A 61 48.09 -78.50 46.52
N CYS A 62 47.52 -79.54 47.12
CA CYS A 62 47.50 -79.73 48.57
C CYS A 62 47.44 -81.23 48.94
N SER A 63 48.16 -81.67 49.98
CA SER A 63 48.13 -83.06 50.48
C SER A 63 48.42 -83.15 51.99
N SER A 64 47.91 -84.20 52.65
CA SER A 64 48.04 -84.43 54.11
C SER A 64 48.38 -85.87 54.44
N SER A 65 48.89 -86.12 55.67
CA SER A 65 49.36 -87.45 56.10
C SER A 65 48.27 -88.37 56.66
N SER A 66 47.16 -87.84 57.17
CA SER A 66 46.19 -88.62 57.96
C SER A 66 44.76 -88.03 58.01
N SER A 67 44.41 -87.08 57.13
CA SER A 67 43.05 -86.50 57.09
C SER A 67 42.62 -86.04 55.69
N PRO A 68 41.33 -86.16 55.33
CA PRO A 68 40.82 -85.69 54.04
C PRO A 68 40.89 -84.16 53.93
N ILE A 69 41.07 -83.67 52.71
CA ILE A 69 41.22 -82.25 52.39
C ILE A 69 39.87 -81.63 52.01
N ILE A 70 39.61 -80.44 52.51
CA ILE A 70 38.48 -79.59 52.15
C ILE A 70 39.03 -78.29 51.57
N TRP A 71 38.57 -77.89 50.38
CA TRP A 71 38.94 -76.61 49.77
C TRP A 71 37.89 -75.52 50.01
N SER A 72 38.34 -74.26 50.08
CA SER A 72 37.48 -73.07 50.09
C SER A 72 38.02 -71.97 49.15
N LYS A 73 37.13 -71.12 48.64
CA LYS A 73 37.43 -69.89 47.88
C LYS A 73 36.91 -68.72 48.72
N ASN A 74 37.80 -67.82 49.14
CA ASN A 74 37.49 -66.72 50.07
C ASN A 74 36.69 -67.24 51.29
N ASP A 75 37.25 -68.26 51.95
CA ASP A 75 36.71 -68.97 53.12
C ASP A 75 35.38 -69.73 52.94
N ALA A 76 34.67 -69.57 51.80
CA ALA A 76 33.50 -70.36 51.47
C ALA A 76 33.88 -71.76 50.94
N PRO A 77 33.32 -72.86 51.48
CA PRO A 77 33.69 -74.23 51.09
C PRO A 77 33.30 -74.55 49.64
N MET A 78 34.15 -75.31 48.96
CA MET A 78 34.02 -75.65 47.54
C MET A 78 33.75 -77.14 47.31
N GLY A 79 32.85 -77.43 46.36
CA GLY A 79 32.68 -78.75 45.74
C GLY A 79 33.27 -78.80 44.32
N THR A 80 33.43 -80.00 43.78
CA THR A 80 33.88 -80.17 42.39
C THR A 80 32.78 -79.76 41.40
N SER A 81 33.18 -79.12 40.30
CA SER A 81 32.30 -78.56 39.25
C SER A 81 33.04 -78.53 37.90
N SER A 82 32.36 -78.11 36.82
CA SER A 82 32.98 -77.90 35.51
C SER A 82 34.04 -76.80 35.48
N LYS A 83 33.90 -75.78 36.35
CA LYS A 83 34.87 -74.68 36.53
C LYS A 83 35.99 -75.05 37.50
N HIS A 84 35.67 -75.76 38.58
CA HIS A 84 36.59 -76.10 39.67
C HIS A 84 36.67 -77.63 39.86
N MET A 85 37.70 -78.27 39.31
CA MET A 85 37.92 -79.71 39.43
C MET A 85 38.75 -80.02 40.69
N ILE A 86 38.15 -80.68 41.68
CA ILE A 86 38.79 -80.95 42.98
C ILE A 86 39.11 -82.44 43.12
N THR A 87 40.33 -82.74 43.52
CA THR A 87 40.83 -84.10 43.81
C THR A 87 41.45 -84.16 45.21
N SER A 88 41.88 -85.35 45.65
CA SER A 88 42.64 -85.54 46.89
C SER A 88 44.06 -84.94 46.88
N GLN A 89 44.51 -84.37 45.76
CA GLN A 89 45.86 -83.80 45.60
C GLN A 89 45.89 -82.36 45.06
N TYR A 90 44.84 -81.90 44.37
CA TYR A 90 44.80 -80.57 43.76
C TYR A 90 43.37 -80.05 43.48
N LEU A 91 43.26 -78.72 43.37
CA LEU A 91 42.16 -77.98 42.78
C LEU A 91 42.63 -77.38 41.45
N GLN A 92 41.94 -77.66 40.35
CA GLN A 92 42.14 -77.02 39.05
C GLN A 92 40.96 -76.10 38.72
N ILE A 93 41.28 -74.91 38.22
CA ILE A 93 40.33 -73.89 37.79
C ILE A 93 40.45 -73.77 36.27
N VAL A 94 39.36 -74.00 35.55
CA VAL A 94 39.31 -74.05 34.09
C VAL A 94 38.84 -72.71 33.53
N ASN A 95 39.54 -72.18 32.52
CA ASN A 95 39.20 -70.96 31.79
C ASN A 95 38.96 -69.75 32.72
N VAL A 96 40.03 -69.31 33.39
CA VAL A 96 40.07 -68.25 34.40
C VAL A 96 39.50 -66.93 33.86
N ASP A 97 38.58 -66.34 34.60
CA ASP A 97 37.99 -65.02 34.35
C ASP A 97 38.23 -64.05 35.52
N GLU A 98 37.86 -62.77 35.36
CA GLU A 98 38.13 -61.71 36.36
C GLU A 98 37.54 -62.04 37.76
N ASN A 99 36.52 -62.91 37.86
CA ASN A 99 35.89 -63.31 39.12
C ASN A 99 36.57 -64.51 39.79
N ASP A 100 37.59 -65.10 39.16
CA ASP A 100 38.40 -66.18 39.76
C ASP A 100 39.57 -65.66 40.59
N GLU A 101 39.88 -64.36 40.51
CA GLU A 101 40.82 -63.70 41.43
C GLU A 101 40.32 -63.84 42.88
N ALA A 102 40.99 -64.69 43.66
CA ALA A 102 40.57 -65.07 45.00
C ALA A 102 41.67 -65.79 45.79
N THR A 103 41.48 -65.86 47.10
CA THR A 103 42.25 -66.70 48.02
C THR A 103 41.64 -68.10 48.05
N TYR A 104 42.39 -69.10 47.59
CA TYR A 104 42.03 -70.51 47.64
C TYR A 104 42.73 -71.19 48.82
N ALA A 105 41.96 -71.77 49.73
CA ALA A 105 42.47 -72.38 50.95
C ALA A 105 42.16 -73.88 51.02
N CYS A 106 43.06 -74.62 51.65
CA CYS A 106 43.02 -76.05 51.87
C CYS A 106 43.05 -76.32 53.38
N THR A 107 42.09 -77.11 53.87
CA THR A 107 41.85 -77.36 55.30
C THR A 107 41.85 -78.85 55.61
N ILE A 108 42.46 -79.23 56.73
CA ILE A 108 42.44 -80.57 57.34
C ILE A 108 41.96 -80.46 58.80
N ARG A 109 41.23 -81.47 59.28
CA ARG A 109 40.65 -81.48 60.64
C ARG A 109 40.60 -82.88 61.25
N ASN A 110 40.81 -82.98 62.56
CA ASN A 110 40.46 -84.15 63.37
C ASN A 110 39.36 -83.75 64.38
N THR A 111 39.19 -84.49 65.48
CA THR A 111 38.16 -84.23 66.50
C THR A 111 38.48 -83.07 67.45
N VAL A 112 39.72 -82.54 67.46
CA VAL A 112 40.16 -81.51 68.44
C VAL A 112 40.98 -80.37 67.80
N GLU A 113 41.59 -80.58 66.63
CA GLU A 113 42.39 -79.58 65.90
C GLU A 113 41.88 -79.42 64.45
N MET A 114 42.03 -78.20 63.90
CA MET A 114 41.85 -77.89 62.48
C MET A 114 43.02 -77.04 62.02
N LYS A 115 43.59 -77.35 60.85
CA LYS A 115 44.66 -76.55 60.22
C LYS A 115 44.28 -76.19 58.79
N THR A 116 44.55 -74.95 58.41
CA THR A 116 44.24 -74.38 57.09
C THR A 116 45.49 -73.70 56.52
N THR A 117 45.64 -73.72 55.20
CA THR A 117 46.69 -73.03 54.46
C THR A 117 46.10 -72.48 53.16
N SER A 118 46.56 -71.32 52.68
CA SER A 118 45.96 -70.61 51.55
C SER A 118 46.98 -70.12 50.52
N ALA A 119 46.48 -69.79 49.32
CA ALA A 119 47.22 -69.24 48.18
C ALA A 119 46.29 -68.38 47.31
N ASN A 120 46.83 -67.40 46.60
CA ASN A 120 46.02 -66.46 45.80
C ASN A 120 46.11 -66.78 44.29
N LEU A 121 45.02 -66.60 43.57
CA LEU A 121 45.01 -66.48 42.11
C LEU A 121 44.92 -65.01 41.72
N THR A 122 45.81 -64.54 40.84
CA THR A 122 45.75 -63.19 40.25
C THR A 122 45.58 -63.24 38.74
N VAL A 123 44.68 -62.42 38.19
CA VAL A 123 44.20 -62.51 36.80
C VAL A 123 44.70 -61.37 35.94
N LEU A 124 45.46 -61.70 34.89
CA LEU A 124 46.11 -60.75 34.00
C LEU A 124 45.31 -60.51 32.70
N ILE A 125 45.16 -59.24 32.32
CA ILE A 125 44.31 -58.72 31.23
C ILE A 125 45.16 -57.83 30.29
N ALA A 126 45.22 -58.15 29.00
CA ALA A 126 45.94 -57.37 28.00
C ALA A 126 45.23 -56.04 27.65
N PRO A 127 45.94 -54.99 27.15
CA PRO A 127 45.34 -53.67 26.95
C PRO A 127 44.36 -53.65 25.78
N ARG A 128 43.21 -52.97 25.95
CA ARG A 128 42.19 -52.75 24.90
C ARG A 128 41.58 -51.34 24.97
N PHE A 129 41.28 -50.75 23.82
CA PHE A 129 40.53 -49.48 23.75
C PHE A 129 39.05 -49.69 24.12
N SER A 130 38.48 -48.77 24.90
CA SER A 130 37.06 -48.83 25.30
C SER A 130 36.53 -47.44 25.71
N PRO A 131 35.83 -46.69 24.84
CA PRO A 131 35.59 -46.95 23.42
C PRO A 131 36.84 -46.72 22.54
N LEU A 132 36.73 -47.01 21.24
CA LEU A 132 37.74 -46.63 20.24
C LEU A 132 37.86 -45.08 20.14
N PRO A 133 39.07 -44.52 19.98
CA PRO A 133 39.26 -43.08 19.73
C PRO A 133 38.68 -42.60 18.40
N ASP A 134 38.28 -41.32 18.33
CA ASP A 134 37.78 -40.70 17.11
C ASP A 134 38.87 -40.57 16.03
N THR A 135 38.53 -40.74 14.75
CA THR A 135 39.48 -40.62 13.63
C THR A 135 39.95 -39.18 13.38
N TYR A 136 39.13 -38.19 13.69
CA TYR A 136 39.51 -36.77 13.65
C TYR A 136 38.78 -35.97 14.73
N ARG A 137 39.36 -34.82 15.10
CA ARG A 137 38.76 -33.84 16.01
C ARG A 137 39.00 -32.42 15.50
N LEU A 138 37.90 -31.71 15.23
CA LEU A 138 37.94 -30.27 14.95
C LEU A 138 38.03 -29.50 16.27
N GLY A 139 39.01 -28.61 16.37
CA GLY A 139 39.15 -27.65 17.46
C GLY A 139 39.13 -26.22 16.93
N LEU A 140 38.78 -25.31 17.83
CA LEU A 140 38.68 -23.90 17.53
C LEU A 140 39.91 -23.17 18.09
N LYS A 141 40.48 -22.27 17.30
CA LYS A 141 41.71 -21.55 17.65
C LYS A 141 41.59 -20.82 18.98
N ASN A 142 42.67 -20.80 19.76
CA ASN A 142 42.77 -20.27 21.12
C ASN A 142 41.91 -20.98 22.20
N LEU A 143 41.00 -21.89 21.86
CA LEU A 143 40.31 -22.72 22.85
C LEU A 143 41.11 -23.98 23.21
N SER A 144 40.64 -24.72 24.21
CA SER A 144 41.20 -26.03 24.57
C SER A 144 40.45 -27.16 23.86
N ILE A 145 41.18 -28.21 23.47
CA ILE A 145 40.61 -29.46 22.91
C ILE A 145 41.11 -30.67 23.70
N GLU A 146 40.28 -31.70 23.82
CA GLU A 146 40.63 -32.97 24.47
C GLU A 146 40.62 -34.13 23.48
N LEU A 147 41.72 -34.87 23.45
CA LEU A 147 41.86 -36.12 22.71
C LEU A 147 41.81 -37.28 23.69
N LYS A 148 40.89 -38.23 23.47
CA LYS A 148 40.55 -39.28 24.45
C LYS A 148 41.01 -40.65 23.96
N CYS A 149 41.80 -41.32 24.77
CA CYS A 149 42.36 -42.65 24.54
C CYS A 149 42.12 -43.52 25.78
N ARG A 150 40.89 -44.02 25.92
CA ARG A 150 40.47 -44.81 27.08
C ARG A 150 40.88 -46.27 26.90
N VAL A 151 41.63 -46.82 27.87
CA VAL A 151 42.25 -48.15 27.78
C VAL A 151 42.04 -48.94 29.07
N LEU A 152 41.64 -50.21 28.92
CA LEU A 152 41.48 -51.18 30.02
C LEU A 152 42.59 -52.22 29.97
N GLY A 153 43.12 -52.66 31.11
CA GLY A 153 44.09 -53.76 31.24
C GLY A 153 44.61 -53.96 32.68
N ASN A 154 45.16 -55.13 32.98
CA ASN A 154 45.75 -55.52 34.26
C ASN A 154 47.01 -56.39 34.03
N PRO A 155 48.24 -56.01 34.42
CA PRO A 155 48.59 -54.78 35.13
C PRO A 155 48.21 -53.53 34.33
N LYS A 156 47.95 -52.43 35.05
CA LYS A 156 47.48 -51.16 34.50
C LYS A 156 48.37 -50.70 33.33
N PRO A 157 47.84 -50.49 32.11
CA PRO A 157 48.66 -50.13 30.97
C PRO A 157 49.31 -48.76 31.12
N LYS A 158 50.57 -48.66 30.71
CA LYS A 158 51.29 -47.40 30.54
C LYS A 158 50.86 -46.76 29.21
N ILE A 159 50.48 -45.49 29.26
CA ILE A 159 49.96 -44.75 28.10
C ILE A 159 50.90 -43.61 27.74
N MET A 160 51.15 -43.43 26.44
CA MET A 160 52.03 -42.40 25.88
C MET A 160 51.39 -41.79 24.64
N TRP A 161 51.49 -40.47 24.49
CA TRP A 161 50.98 -39.75 23.32
C TRP A 161 52.11 -39.23 22.45
N TYR A 162 51.89 -39.22 21.14
CA TYR A 162 52.85 -38.76 20.14
C TYR A 162 52.18 -37.78 19.17
N LYS A 163 52.91 -36.77 18.70
CA LYS A 163 52.53 -35.94 17.56
C LYS A 163 53.67 -35.96 16.56
N SER A 164 53.38 -36.28 15.29
CA SER A 164 54.42 -36.41 14.25
C SER A 164 55.61 -37.28 14.70
N HIS A 165 55.32 -38.41 15.35
CA HIS A 165 56.27 -39.35 15.96
C HIS A 165 57.10 -38.84 17.17
N VAL A 166 56.91 -37.60 17.63
CA VAL A 166 57.56 -37.05 18.84
C VAL A 166 56.69 -37.30 20.07
N ASN A 167 57.26 -37.88 21.13
CA ASN A 167 56.57 -38.16 22.40
C ASN A 167 56.20 -36.87 23.14
N ILE A 168 54.92 -36.72 23.48
CA ILE A 168 54.34 -35.55 24.15
C ILE A 168 54.50 -35.72 25.66
N ARG A 169 55.23 -34.80 26.29
CA ARG A 169 55.33 -34.70 27.75
C ARG A 169 54.27 -33.72 28.27
N SER A 170 53.70 -34.03 29.43
CA SER A 170 52.76 -33.14 30.11
C SER A 170 53.41 -31.78 30.39
N SER A 171 52.71 -30.70 30.04
CA SER A 171 53.16 -29.31 30.13
C SER A 171 51.95 -28.40 30.40
N HIS A 172 52.18 -27.12 30.68
CA HIS A 172 51.09 -26.15 30.88
C HIS A 172 50.14 -26.07 29.66
N ARG A 173 50.68 -26.27 28.45
CA ARG A 173 49.93 -26.14 27.20
C ARG A 173 49.41 -27.46 26.61
N MET A 174 50.04 -28.59 26.93
CA MET A 174 49.58 -29.94 26.57
C MET A 174 49.58 -30.80 27.83
N ARG A 175 48.42 -30.94 28.47
CA ARG A 175 48.26 -31.66 29.75
C ARG A 175 47.86 -33.10 29.48
N LEU A 176 48.55 -34.03 30.12
CA LEU A 176 48.12 -35.42 30.22
C LEU A 176 47.29 -35.58 31.51
N LEU A 177 46.03 -35.98 31.35
CA LEU A 177 45.02 -36.17 32.39
C LEU A 177 44.57 -37.65 32.41
N ASP A 178 43.87 -38.07 33.47
CA ASP A 178 43.34 -39.44 33.64
C ASP A 178 44.38 -40.55 33.40
N ASP A 179 45.54 -40.45 34.08
CA ASP A 179 46.71 -41.34 33.88
C ASP A 179 47.20 -41.38 32.41
N SER A 180 47.15 -40.23 31.74
CA SER A 180 47.45 -40.04 30.31
C SER A 180 46.41 -40.63 29.34
N GLN A 181 45.22 -41.05 29.80
CA GLN A 181 44.11 -41.40 28.90
C GLN A 181 43.50 -40.20 28.19
N VAL A 182 43.73 -38.97 28.66
CA VAL A 182 43.26 -37.74 27.99
C VAL A 182 44.43 -36.79 27.76
N LEU A 183 44.63 -36.38 26.51
CA LEU A 183 45.52 -35.28 26.14
C LEU A 183 44.69 -34.02 25.91
N GLN A 184 44.83 -33.05 26.81
CA GLN A 184 44.22 -31.73 26.71
C GLN A 184 45.23 -30.73 26.13
N ILE A 185 44.96 -30.20 24.94
CA ILE A 185 45.75 -29.15 24.30
C ILE A 185 45.07 -27.82 24.59
N ASN A 186 45.73 -26.93 25.33
CA ASN A 186 45.24 -25.61 25.69
C ASN A 186 45.73 -24.55 24.69
N GLN A 187 44.90 -23.54 24.43
CA GLN A 187 45.19 -22.46 23.46
C GLN A 187 45.62 -23.02 22.11
N LEU A 188 44.69 -23.68 21.41
CA LEU A 188 44.95 -24.37 20.14
C LEU A 188 45.45 -23.40 19.06
N ARG A 189 46.57 -23.74 18.43
CA ARG A 189 47.23 -22.94 17.37
C ARG A 189 47.16 -23.67 16.04
N ASN A 190 47.33 -22.98 14.91
CA ASN A 190 47.36 -23.64 13.59
C ASN A 190 48.46 -24.74 13.55
N ASP A 191 49.61 -24.50 14.17
CA ASP A 191 50.69 -25.48 14.31
C ASP A 191 50.31 -26.73 15.14
N ASP A 192 49.22 -26.69 15.91
CA ASP A 192 48.71 -27.85 16.66
C ASP A 192 47.94 -28.84 15.79
N ALA A 193 47.60 -28.48 14.55
CA ALA A 193 46.99 -29.39 13.60
C ALA A 193 47.87 -30.62 13.31
N GLY A 194 47.23 -31.68 12.80
CA GLY A 194 47.87 -32.92 12.38
C GLY A 194 47.60 -34.10 13.31
N VAL A 195 48.28 -35.21 13.05
CA VAL A 195 47.94 -36.53 13.64
C VAL A 195 48.59 -36.73 15.01
N TYR A 196 47.74 -36.98 16.00
CA TYR A 196 48.12 -37.40 17.35
C TYR A 196 47.90 -38.90 17.48
N THR A 197 48.87 -39.60 18.06
CA THR A 197 48.87 -41.06 18.20
C THR A 197 49.01 -41.44 19.66
N CYS A 198 48.03 -42.17 20.19
CA CYS A 198 48.08 -42.77 21.51
C CYS A 198 48.63 -44.20 21.42
N VAL A 199 49.54 -44.53 22.32
CA VAL A 199 50.13 -45.86 22.51
C VAL A 199 49.83 -46.32 23.93
N ALA A 200 49.34 -47.54 24.10
CA ALA A 200 49.16 -48.14 25.42
C ALA A 200 49.77 -49.54 25.48
N GLU A 201 50.50 -49.86 26.56
CA GLU A 201 51.21 -51.13 26.73
C GLU A 201 51.20 -51.62 28.18
N ASN A 202 51.10 -52.94 28.36
CA ASN A 202 51.47 -53.62 29.60
C ASN A 202 52.34 -54.85 29.28
N SER A 203 52.67 -55.66 30.28
CA SER A 203 53.50 -56.87 30.12
C SER A 203 52.99 -57.90 29.10
N LEU A 204 51.72 -57.83 28.69
CA LEU A 204 51.10 -58.79 27.77
C LEU A 204 51.03 -58.30 26.32
N ARG A 205 50.79 -57.00 26.08
CA ARG A 205 50.57 -56.45 24.72
C ARG A 205 50.72 -54.94 24.66
N ARG A 206 51.03 -54.44 23.45
CA ARG A 206 50.99 -53.02 23.04
C ARG A 206 49.90 -52.78 21.99
N ILE A 207 49.18 -51.66 22.10
CA ILE A 207 48.14 -51.19 21.17
C ILE A 207 48.36 -49.72 20.79
N VAL A 208 47.83 -49.30 19.63
CA VAL A 208 48.03 -47.96 19.06
C VAL A 208 46.74 -47.47 18.39
N ALA A 209 46.42 -46.19 18.52
CA ALA A 209 45.33 -45.51 17.80
C ALA A 209 45.71 -44.05 17.50
N SER A 210 45.14 -43.48 16.43
CA SER A 210 45.49 -42.13 15.95
C SER A 210 44.26 -41.28 15.64
N THR A 211 44.38 -39.96 15.83
CA THR A 211 43.33 -38.96 15.57
C THR A 211 43.91 -37.73 14.87
N ASP A 212 43.26 -37.23 13.83
CA ASP A 212 43.63 -36.02 13.08
C ASP A 212 43.03 -34.75 13.71
N VAL A 213 43.86 -33.85 14.22
CA VAL A 213 43.40 -32.57 14.79
C VAL A 213 43.38 -31.49 13.71
N ARG A 214 42.24 -30.83 13.57
CA ARG A 214 42.03 -29.69 12.66
C ARG A 214 41.73 -28.43 13.45
N VAL A 215 42.15 -27.29 12.93
CA VAL A 215 42.03 -25.99 13.61
C VAL A 215 41.28 -25.02 12.70
N GLN A 216 40.21 -24.42 13.20
CA GLN A 216 39.41 -23.42 12.50
C GLN A 216 39.49 -22.05 13.21
N ASP A 217 39.55 -20.99 12.40
CA ASP A 217 39.45 -19.60 12.84
C ASP A 217 37.98 -19.23 13.15
N PRO A 218 37.70 -18.54 14.26
CA PRO A 218 36.34 -18.17 14.66
C PRO A 218 35.82 -16.92 13.93
N ILE A 219 34.50 -16.83 13.76
CA ILE A 219 33.83 -15.68 13.11
C ILE A 219 33.13 -14.84 14.19
N PRO A 220 33.50 -13.56 14.39
CA PRO A 220 32.86 -12.71 15.40
C PRO A 220 31.40 -12.38 15.05
N PRO A 221 30.59 -11.95 16.04
CA PRO A 221 29.19 -11.60 15.80
C PRO A 221 29.05 -10.41 14.84
N LEU A 222 28.10 -10.50 13.91
CA LEU A 222 27.68 -9.39 13.04
C LEU A 222 26.14 -9.34 12.96
N PHE A 223 25.54 -8.22 13.35
CA PHE A 223 24.11 -7.98 13.23
C PHE A 223 23.66 -7.91 11.76
N SER A 224 22.57 -8.59 11.43
CA SER A 224 22.00 -8.57 10.07
C SER A 224 21.36 -7.22 9.72
N ARG A 225 20.85 -6.50 10.73
CA ARG A 225 20.13 -5.23 10.64
C ARG A 225 20.28 -4.49 11.96
N ARG A 226 20.39 -3.16 11.93
CA ARG A 226 20.41 -2.32 13.14
C ARG A 226 19.05 -1.63 13.34
N MET A 227 18.51 -1.74 14.53
CA MET A 227 17.23 -1.14 14.93
C MET A 227 17.35 0.38 15.13
N SER A 228 16.27 1.10 14.81
CA SER A 228 16.09 2.52 15.17
C SER A 228 15.31 2.65 16.49
N ASN A 229 15.20 3.86 17.02
CA ASN A 229 14.32 4.15 18.17
C ASN A 229 12.87 3.72 17.86
N VAL A 230 12.19 3.17 18.87
CA VAL A 230 10.83 2.62 18.76
C VAL A 230 9.89 3.42 19.65
N THR A 231 8.72 3.81 19.13
CA THR A 231 7.65 4.43 19.91
C THR A 231 6.42 3.52 19.89
N THR A 232 5.81 3.30 21.04
CA THR A 232 4.68 2.39 21.27
C THR A 232 3.78 2.92 22.40
N TYR A 233 2.74 2.16 22.77
CA TYR A 233 1.66 2.59 23.66
C TYR A 233 1.44 1.58 24.78
N ASP A 234 1.00 2.05 25.93
CA ASP A 234 0.55 1.20 27.04
C ASP A 234 -0.51 0.20 26.52
N GLY A 235 -0.37 -1.09 26.85
CA GLY A 235 -1.20 -2.16 26.29
C GLY A 235 -0.65 -2.87 25.05
N ALA A 236 0.24 -2.25 24.27
CA ALA A 236 0.70 -2.80 22.99
C ALA A 236 1.65 -4.00 23.16
N SER A 237 1.82 -4.80 22.10
CA SER A 237 2.86 -5.84 22.06
C SER A 237 3.93 -5.45 21.03
N VAL A 238 5.18 -5.35 21.47
CA VAL A 238 6.31 -4.85 20.66
C VAL A 238 7.36 -5.91 20.49
N GLU A 239 7.83 -6.08 19.27
CA GLU A 239 8.96 -6.96 18.96
C GLU A 239 10.18 -6.12 18.57
N LEU A 240 11.28 -6.34 19.30
CA LEU A 240 12.56 -5.70 19.06
C LEU A 240 13.46 -6.70 18.33
N GLU A 241 13.61 -6.52 17.02
CA GLU A 241 14.45 -7.39 16.18
C GLU A 241 15.92 -7.37 16.69
N CYS A 242 16.50 -8.54 16.93
CA CYS A 242 17.94 -8.66 17.12
C CYS A 242 18.47 -10.03 16.68
N THR A 243 18.89 -10.10 15.41
CA THR A 243 19.50 -11.28 14.81
C THR A 243 20.97 -11.01 14.48
N ALA A 244 21.86 -11.90 14.90
CA ALA A 244 23.29 -11.81 14.63
C ALA A 244 23.81 -13.11 14.00
N THR A 245 24.77 -12.97 13.09
CA THR A 245 25.50 -14.07 12.46
C THR A 245 26.86 -14.25 13.14
N GLY A 246 27.41 -15.47 13.17
CA GLY A 246 28.73 -15.77 13.72
C GLY A 246 28.97 -17.27 13.85
N ASP A 247 30.23 -17.69 13.99
CA ASP A 247 30.62 -19.09 14.18
C ASP A 247 31.62 -19.23 15.35
N PRO A 248 31.21 -19.83 16.49
CA PRO A 248 29.88 -20.36 16.78
C PRO A 248 28.79 -19.30 16.86
N GLN A 249 27.55 -19.77 16.77
CA GLN A 249 26.34 -18.95 16.85
C GLN A 249 26.39 -18.00 18.08
N PRO A 250 26.23 -16.67 17.89
CA PRO A 250 26.31 -15.72 18.98
C PRO A 250 25.21 -15.91 20.03
N LYS A 251 25.57 -15.80 21.30
CA LYS A 251 24.61 -15.62 22.40
C LYS A 251 24.09 -14.19 22.36
N ILE A 252 22.78 -14.05 22.26
CA ILE A 252 22.08 -12.75 22.37
C ILE A 252 21.71 -12.49 23.84
N GLU A 253 22.08 -11.31 24.33
CA GLU A 253 21.71 -10.80 25.65
C GLU A 253 21.11 -9.40 25.50
N TRP A 254 20.07 -9.10 26.28
CA TRP A 254 19.39 -7.81 26.26
C TRP A 254 19.53 -7.09 27.61
N SER A 255 19.67 -5.78 27.57
CA SER A 255 19.62 -4.92 28.76
C SER A 255 18.77 -3.67 28.50
N ARG A 256 18.14 -3.14 29.57
CA ARG A 256 17.39 -1.89 29.59
C ARG A 256 18.04 -0.94 30.57
N ASP A 257 18.42 0.25 30.12
CA ASP A 257 19.12 1.28 30.93
C ASP A 257 20.36 0.72 31.64
N SER A 258 21.13 -0.11 30.93
CA SER A 258 22.29 -0.88 31.41
C SER A 258 22.00 -2.02 32.40
N ILE A 259 20.73 -2.27 32.76
CA ILE A 259 20.32 -3.39 33.62
C ILE A 259 19.98 -4.61 32.74
N PRO A 260 20.60 -5.79 32.94
CA PRO A 260 20.25 -7.00 32.20
C PRO A 260 18.77 -7.37 32.34
N ILE A 261 18.12 -7.70 31.21
CA ILE A 261 16.72 -8.10 31.19
C ILE A 261 16.60 -9.58 31.58
N HIS A 262 15.85 -9.85 32.64
CA HIS A 262 15.44 -11.20 33.00
C HIS A 262 14.16 -11.59 32.26
N TYR A 263 14.23 -12.65 31.46
CA TYR A 263 13.11 -13.10 30.64
C TYR A 263 11.92 -13.57 31.50
N SER A 264 10.72 -13.16 31.10
CA SER A 264 9.48 -13.33 31.85
C SER A 264 8.27 -13.13 30.93
N ILE A 265 7.05 -13.16 31.49
CA ILE A 265 5.84 -12.82 30.72
C ILE A 265 5.83 -11.39 30.17
N GLN A 266 6.68 -10.48 30.66
CA GLN A 266 6.82 -9.10 30.16
C GLN A 266 7.99 -8.93 29.16
N TYR A 267 8.86 -9.93 29.06
CA TYR A 267 10.11 -9.89 28.28
C TYR A 267 10.41 -11.30 27.76
N VAL A 268 9.88 -11.63 26.58
CA VAL A 268 9.97 -12.96 25.97
C VAL A 268 11.05 -12.95 24.88
N LEU A 269 12.15 -13.70 25.09
CA LEU A 269 13.14 -13.92 24.05
C LEU A 269 12.61 -14.94 23.03
N LYS A 270 12.72 -14.62 21.74
CA LYS A 270 12.42 -15.53 20.62
C LYS A 270 13.64 -16.35 20.19
N GLU A 271 13.40 -17.42 19.44
CA GLU A 271 14.44 -18.34 18.93
C GLU A 271 15.49 -17.66 18.04
N ASP A 272 15.12 -16.56 17.37
CA ASP A 272 16.01 -15.77 16.50
C ASP A 272 16.87 -14.73 17.26
N GLY A 273 16.62 -14.53 18.55
CA GLY A 273 17.27 -13.51 19.39
C GLY A 273 16.46 -12.23 19.60
N SER A 274 15.33 -12.08 18.91
CA SER A 274 14.46 -10.91 19.04
C SER A 274 13.72 -10.90 20.38
N LEU A 275 13.52 -9.70 20.96
CA LEU A 275 12.85 -9.53 22.25
C LEU A 275 11.40 -9.08 22.04
N LEU A 276 10.44 -9.93 22.42
CA LEU A 276 9.02 -9.59 22.45
C LEU A 276 8.65 -9.05 23.84
N LEU A 277 8.09 -7.84 23.88
CA LEU A 277 7.50 -7.23 25.06
C LEU A 277 5.98 -7.21 24.87
N PRO A 278 5.22 -8.19 25.39
CA PRO A 278 3.78 -8.19 25.28
C PRO A 278 3.16 -7.32 26.38
N ASN A 279 2.12 -6.56 26.04
CA ASN A 279 1.38 -5.69 26.97
C ASN A 279 2.32 -4.69 27.70
N VAL A 280 3.06 -3.90 26.92
CA VAL A 280 4.03 -2.91 27.43
C VAL A 280 3.34 -1.83 28.25
N THR A 281 4.06 -1.28 29.22
CA THR A 281 3.59 -0.18 30.07
C THR A 281 4.55 1.01 30.05
N ALA A 282 4.10 2.20 30.42
CA ALA A 282 4.92 3.43 30.39
C ALA A 282 6.29 3.31 31.10
N ASN A 283 6.37 2.49 32.16
CA ASN A 283 7.61 2.19 32.91
C ASN A 283 8.62 1.30 32.15
N GLN A 284 8.28 0.86 30.94
CA GLN A 284 9.13 0.11 30.02
C GLN A 284 9.75 0.99 28.94
N SER A 285 9.58 2.32 29.04
CA SER A 285 10.43 3.27 28.31
C SER A 285 11.88 3.21 28.81
N GLY A 286 12.86 3.38 27.92
CA GLY A 286 14.29 3.41 28.27
C GLY A 286 15.24 3.07 27.10
N TYR A 287 16.53 3.02 27.36
CA TYR A 287 17.54 2.55 26.40
C TYR A 287 17.62 1.02 26.39
N TYR A 288 17.17 0.40 25.30
CA TYR A 288 17.34 -1.02 25.07
C TYR A 288 18.65 -1.26 24.30
N LYS A 289 19.49 -2.13 24.85
CA LYS A 289 20.73 -2.59 24.23
C LYS A 289 20.61 -4.08 23.94
N CYS A 290 20.78 -4.45 22.68
CA CYS A 290 21.05 -5.84 22.31
C CYS A 290 22.57 -6.06 22.20
N GLN A 291 23.05 -7.18 22.72
CA GLN A 291 24.45 -7.57 22.71
C GLN A 291 24.58 -9.01 22.20
N ALA A 292 25.24 -9.18 21.06
CA ALA A 292 25.59 -10.47 20.50
C ALA A 292 27.03 -10.81 20.86
N SER A 293 27.28 -11.98 21.44
CA SER A 293 28.62 -12.39 21.88
C SER A 293 28.94 -13.84 21.53
N ASN A 294 30.15 -14.09 21.03
CA ASN A 294 30.77 -15.41 21.03
C ASN A 294 32.23 -15.25 21.47
N TYR A 295 33.04 -16.31 21.50
CA TYR A 295 34.43 -16.19 21.98
C TYR A 295 35.37 -15.48 20.98
N ALA A 296 34.93 -15.18 19.75
CA ALA A 296 35.69 -14.37 18.79
C ALA A 296 35.49 -12.86 19.01
N GLY A 297 34.37 -12.45 19.62
CA GLY A 297 34.09 -11.05 19.91
C GLY A 297 32.65 -10.79 20.33
N THR A 298 32.37 -9.50 20.53
CA THR A 298 31.05 -8.99 20.93
C THR A 298 30.68 -7.81 20.04
N GLU A 299 29.47 -7.81 19.48
CA GLU A 299 28.85 -6.63 18.89
C GLU A 299 27.66 -6.21 19.76
N SER A 300 27.41 -4.90 19.87
CA SER A 300 26.19 -4.41 20.52
C SER A 300 25.68 -3.14 19.88
N HIS A 301 24.35 -2.99 19.86
CA HIS A 301 23.67 -1.79 19.39
C HIS A 301 22.59 -1.38 20.40
N SER A 302 22.42 -0.08 20.58
CA SER A 302 21.45 0.50 21.52
C SER A 302 20.50 1.44 20.80
N PHE A 303 19.24 1.44 21.22
CA PHE A 303 18.21 2.35 20.73
C PHE A 303 17.22 2.67 21.86
N TRP A 304 16.51 3.78 21.73
CA TRP A 304 15.52 4.20 22.72
C TRP A 304 14.15 3.58 22.42
N VAL A 305 13.46 3.13 23.46
CA VAL A 305 12.05 2.74 23.40
C VAL A 305 11.23 3.74 24.21
N THR A 306 10.22 4.36 23.59
CA THR A 306 9.23 5.21 24.26
C THR A 306 7.90 4.49 24.34
N VAL A 307 7.37 4.28 25.54
CA VAL A 307 6.00 3.76 25.77
C VAL A 307 5.11 4.92 26.24
N ILE A 308 4.20 5.34 25.37
CA ILE A 308 3.23 6.42 25.59
C ILE A 308 2.06 5.90 26.41
N ASN A 309 1.66 6.61 27.47
CA ASN A 309 0.56 6.20 28.34
C ASN A 309 -0.80 6.66 27.79
N ASP A 310 -1.75 5.74 27.59
CA ASP A 310 -3.00 5.92 26.83
C ASP A 310 -4.13 6.64 27.61
N ASN A 311 -3.81 7.80 28.19
CA ASN A 311 -4.76 8.60 28.99
C ASN A 311 -4.75 10.10 28.63
N GLN A 312 -4.25 10.46 27.44
CA GLN A 312 -4.14 11.87 27.01
C GLN A 312 -5.00 12.25 25.80
N ILE A 313 -5.32 11.31 24.90
CA ILE A 313 -6.17 11.59 23.73
C ILE A 313 -7.60 11.17 24.03
N THR A 314 -8.38 12.07 24.64
CA THR A 314 -9.79 11.77 24.93
C THR A 314 -10.66 11.95 23.67
N ASP A 315 -11.85 11.34 23.70
CA ASP A 315 -12.88 11.55 22.67
C ASP A 315 -13.18 13.06 22.47
N GLU A 316 -13.19 13.87 23.53
CA GLU A 316 -13.37 15.32 23.48
C GLU A 316 -12.14 16.10 22.94
N LEU A 317 -10.93 15.52 23.00
CA LEU A 317 -9.78 16.10 22.30
C LEU A 317 -9.93 15.89 20.80
N ILE A 318 -10.30 14.68 20.36
CA ILE A 318 -10.51 14.35 18.95
C ILE A 318 -11.55 15.29 18.35
N ASP A 319 -12.72 15.44 19.00
CA ASP A 319 -13.77 16.34 18.54
C ASP A 319 -13.28 17.78 18.38
N ARG A 320 -12.48 18.30 19.33
CA ARG A 320 -11.90 19.64 19.25
C ARG A 320 -10.89 19.80 18.11
N LEU A 321 -10.02 18.81 17.88
CA LEU A 321 -9.04 18.84 16.80
C LEU A 321 -9.71 18.69 15.42
N VAL A 322 -10.77 17.90 15.31
CA VAL A 322 -11.61 17.84 14.10
C VAL A 322 -12.35 19.15 13.87
N GLN A 323 -12.87 19.81 14.91
CA GLN A 323 -13.52 21.12 14.77
C GLN A 323 -12.52 22.22 14.35
N GLN A 324 -11.28 22.17 14.86
CA GLN A 324 -10.20 23.05 14.41
C GLN A 324 -9.87 22.79 12.93
N ALA A 325 -9.64 21.53 12.53
CA ALA A 325 -9.41 21.14 11.14
C ALA A 325 -10.54 21.60 10.21
N SER A 326 -11.79 21.42 10.62
CA SER A 326 -12.99 21.90 9.93
C SER A 326 -12.92 23.41 9.71
N THR A 327 -12.61 24.19 10.75
CA THR A 327 -12.51 25.65 10.66
C THR A 327 -11.38 26.09 9.72
N GLU A 328 -10.21 25.46 9.82
CA GLU A 328 -9.04 25.72 8.98
C GLU A 328 -9.32 25.45 7.49
N VAL A 329 -9.89 24.29 7.16
CA VAL A 329 -10.25 23.91 5.77
C VAL A 329 -11.40 24.77 5.25
N ASN A 330 -12.46 25.00 6.02
CA ASN A 330 -13.60 25.83 5.62
C ASN A 330 -13.18 27.24 5.19
N ARG A 331 -12.27 27.85 5.95
CA ARG A 331 -11.71 29.18 5.68
C ARG A 331 -10.93 29.20 4.35
N ALA A 332 -9.98 28.28 4.18
CA ALA A 332 -9.14 28.19 2.98
C ALA A 332 -9.97 27.94 1.70
N VAL A 333 -10.97 27.06 1.77
CA VAL A 333 -11.91 26.80 0.65
C VAL A 333 -12.74 28.05 0.32
N SER A 334 -13.25 28.74 1.33
CA SER A 334 -14.05 29.96 1.16
C SER A 334 -13.26 31.10 0.51
N GLU A 335 -11.98 31.22 0.85
CA GLU A 335 -11.06 32.19 0.24
C GLU A 335 -10.71 31.84 -1.19
N THR A 336 -10.43 30.57 -1.49
CA THR A 336 -10.26 30.09 -2.88
C THR A 336 -11.50 30.40 -3.71
N ILE A 337 -12.71 30.10 -3.23
CA ILE A 337 -13.96 30.40 -3.95
C ILE A 337 -14.12 31.91 -4.16
N ARG A 338 -13.91 32.74 -3.13
CA ARG A 338 -13.99 34.21 -3.22
C ARG A 338 -13.00 34.75 -4.25
N HIS A 339 -11.77 34.26 -4.23
CA HIS A 339 -10.70 34.61 -5.17
C HIS A 339 -11.05 34.20 -6.61
N LEU A 340 -11.60 32.99 -6.80
CA LEU A 340 -12.03 32.49 -8.11
C LEU A 340 -13.27 33.23 -8.65
N GLN A 341 -14.18 33.66 -7.79
CA GLN A 341 -15.38 34.44 -8.18
C GLN A 341 -15.09 35.91 -8.46
N ASP A 342 -13.97 36.47 -7.99
CA ASP A 342 -13.59 37.85 -8.31
C ASP A 342 -13.29 38.00 -9.82
N ARG A 343 -14.16 38.74 -10.50
CA ARG A 343 -14.12 39.04 -11.93
C ARG A 343 -13.40 40.37 -12.25
N ARG A 344 -12.91 41.10 -11.24
CA ARG A 344 -12.21 42.39 -11.41
C ARG A 344 -10.70 42.22 -11.66
N ARG A 345 -10.12 41.13 -11.18
CA ARG A 345 -8.68 40.83 -11.29
C ARG A 345 -8.34 39.98 -12.53
N PRO A 346 -7.10 40.07 -13.05
CA PRO A 346 -6.58 39.10 -14.01
C PRO A 346 -6.56 37.68 -13.45
N ARG A 347 -6.73 36.69 -14.34
CA ARG A 347 -6.55 35.26 -14.03
C ARG A 347 -5.06 34.90 -14.02
N THR A 348 -4.66 34.05 -13.09
CA THR A 348 -3.37 33.35 -13.08
C THR A 348 -3.51 32.00 -13.79
N PRO A 349 -2.41 31.36 -14.21
CA PRO A 349 -2.44 29.98 -14.69
C PRO A 349 -2.96 28.96 -13.66
N GLY A 350 -2.86 29.25 -12.36
CA GLY A 350 -3.53 28.49 -11.29
C GLY A 350 -5.06 28.63 -11.34
N ASP A 351 -5.58 29.85 -11.52
CA ASP A 351 -7.03 30.06 -11.70
C ASP A 351 -7.56 29.37 -12.97
N LEU A 352 -6.75 29.37 -14.05
CA LEU A 352 -7.08 28.65 -15.28
C LEU A 352 -7.01 27.14 -15.08
N MET A 353 -6.07 26.62 -14.30
CA MET A 353 -6.06 25.21 -13.90
C MET A 353 -7.34 24.85 -13.13
N SER A 354 -7.88 25.77 -12.32
CA SER A 354 -9.16 25.58 -11.64
C SER A 354 -10.37 25.49 -12.60
N LEU A 355 -10.35 26.08 -13.80
CA LEU A 355 -11.41 25.84 -14.80
C LEU A 355 -11.54 24.36 -15.17
N MET A 356 -10.43 23.62 -15.18
CA MET A 356 -10.36 22.23 -15.62
C MET A 356 -10.52 21.20 -14.51
N LYS A 357 -10.50 21.62 -13.25
CA LYS A 357 -10.31 20.72 -12.09
C LYS A 357 -11.00 21.16 -10.81
N PHE A 358 -11.62 22.35 -10.76
CA PHE A 358 -12.37 22.77 -9.58
C PHE A 358 -13.58 21.84 -9.41
N PRO A 359 -13.75 21.19 -8.24
CA PRO A 359 -14.75 20.15 -8.07
C PRO A 359 -16.19 20.68 -8.18
N LYS A 360 -17.06 19.89 -8.82
CA LYS A 360 -18.53 20.08 -8.76
C LYS A 360 -19.02 19.96 -7.30
N PRO A 361 -20.20 20.49 -6.92
CA PRO A 361 -20.65 20.52 -5.53
C PRO A 361 -20.53 19.19 -4.75
N LEU A 362 -20.94 18.07 -5.35
CA LEU A 362 -20.82 16.74 -4.73
C LEU A 362 -19.35 16.31 -4.55
N GLN A 363 -18.50 16.55 -5.55
CA GLN A 363 -17.06 16.29 -5.47
C GLN A 363 -16.40 17.14 -4.39
N LEU A 364 -16.80 18.41 -4.25
CA LEU A 364 -16.27 19.36 -3.28
C LEU A 364 -16.59 18.90 -1.86
N THR A 365 -17.82 18.46 -1.60
CA THR A 365 -18.24 17.91 -0.30
C THR A 365 -17.40 16.70 0.09
N LEU A 366 -17.22 15.72 -0.80
CA LEU A 366 -16.46 14.49 -0.55
C LEU A 366 -14.96 14.77 -0.34
N ALA A 367 -14.35 15.61 -1.17
CA ALA A 367 -12.95 15.99 -1.03
C ALA A 367 -12.71 16.78 0.27
N LYS A 368 -13.69 17.58 0.70
CA LYS A 368 -13.61 18.42 1.90
C LYS A 368 -13.65 17.60 3.19
N THR A 369 -14.49 16.56 3.27
CA THR A 369 -14.51 15.68 4.45
C THR A 369 -13.16 14.99 4.67
N GLU A 370 -12.48 14.60 3.59
CA GLU A 370 -11.13 14.01 3.67
C GLU A 370 -10.04 15.05 3.99
N ASP A 371 -10.08 16.25 3.39
CA ASP A 371 -9.15 17.34 3.74
C ASP A 371 -9.26 17.69 5.26
N ILE A 372 -10.46 17.60 5.85
CA ILE A 372 -10.69 17.75 7.30
C ILE A 372 -10.13 16.57 8.08
N PHE A 373 -10.36 15.33 7.65
CA PHE A 373 -9.88 14.10 8.30
C PHE A 373 -8.34 14.05 8.36
N GLU A 374 -7.66 14.26 7.23
CA GLU A 374 -6.19 14.30 7.21
C GLU A 374 -5.64 15.46 8.05
N ARG A 375 -6.29 16.63 8.02
CA ARG A 375 -5.84 17.76 8.83
C ARG A 375 -6.04 17.51 10.32
N ALA A 376 -7.10 16.82 10.72
CA ALA A 376 -7.30 16.38 12.09
C ALA A 376 -6.24 15.36 12.52
N LEU A 377 -5.87 14.39 11.67
CA LEU A 377 -4.77 13.45 11.93
C LEU A 377 -3.41 14.15 12.10
N ASP A 378 -3.10 15.14 11.26
CA ASP A 378 -1.89 15.96 11.38
C ASP A 378 -1.89 16.83 12.65
N LEU A 379 -3.05 17.34 13.08
CA LEU A 379 -3.19 18.03 14.37
C LEU A 379 -3.02 17.07 15.56
N VAL A 380 -3.56 15.85 15.49
CA VAL A 380 -3.34 14.79 16.50
C VAL A 380 -1.86 14.44 16.60
N HIS A 381 -1.18 14.20 15.48
CA HIS A 381 0.25 13.87 15.47
C HIS A 381 1.09 14.98 16.10
N ARG A 382 0.84 16.25 15.73
CA ARG A 382 1.56 17.39 16.30
C ARG A 382 1.23 17.64 17.78
N TYR A 383 0.03 17.26 18.24
CA TYR A 383 -0.32 17.24 19.66
C TYR A 383 0.52 16.20 20.41
N VAL A 384 0.62 14.97 19.89
CA VAL A 384 1.46 13.91 20.51
C VAL A 384 2.94 14.27 20.47
N ASP A 385 3.47 14.74 19.33
CA ASP A 385 4.87 15.17 19.19
C ASP A 385 5.24 16.20 20.29
N ASN A 386 4.42 17.24 20.45
CA ASN A 386 4.68 18.33 21.40
C ASN A 386 4.67 17.90 22.87
N ILE A 387 3.90 16.86 23.22
CA ILE A 387 3.81 16.38 24.62
C ILE A 387 4.83 15.27 24.88
N THR A 388 5.17 14.47 23.87
CA THR A 388 6.18 13.40 23.97
C THR A 388 7.60 13.97 23.91
N PHE A 389 7.81 15.07 23.19
CA PHE A 389 9.12 15.67 22.97
C PHE A 389 9.11 17.20 23.20
N PRO A 390 9.18 17.67 24.46
CA PRO A 390 9.46 19.06 24.78
C PRO A 390 10.76 19.54 24.11
N ILE A 391 10.81 20.84 23.80
CA ILE A 391 11.66 21.50 22.79
C ILE A 391 13.19 21.28 22.94
N GLU A 392 13.69 20.75 24.06
CA GLU A 392 15.13 20.64 24.35
C GLU A 392 15.88 19.51 23.61
N TYR A 393 15.20 18.53 22.97
CA TYR A 393 15.86 17.35 22.38
C TYR A 393 15.68 17.16 20.86
N ALA A 394 15.14 18.16 20.15
CA ALA A 394 14.78 18.07 18.72
C ALA A 394 15.99 18.11 17.75
N THR A 395 16.89 17.12 17.82
CA THR A 395 17.95 16.92 16.82
C THR A 395 17.46 16.16 15.59
N HIS A 396 17.99 16.51 14.42
CA HIS A 396 17.42 16.27 13.08
C HIS A 396 17.37 14.80 12.56
N GLN A 397 17.52 13.78 13.41
CA GLN A 397 17.69 12.38 12.96
C GLN A 397 16.50 11.44 13.20
N MET A 398 15.40 11.88 13.84
CA MET A 398 14.26 11.00 14.20
C MET A 398 13.04 11.16 13.28
N ARG A 399 13.12 10.73 12.01
CA ARG A 399 11.96 10.66 11.07
C ARG A 399 12.03 9.46 10.10
N THR A 400 12.17 8.25 10.63
CA THR A 400 12.18 6.98 9.86
C THR A 400 11.08 5.98 10.22
N ILE A 401 10.21 6.30 11.18
CA ILE A 401 9.02 5.49 11.49
C ILE A 401 7.96 5.73 10.40
N GLU A 402 7.35 4.66 9.87
CA GLU A 402 6.18 4.76 8.98
C GLU A 402 5.03 5.42 9.75
N PHE A 403 4.46 6.51 9.23
CA PHE A 403 3.33 7.16 9.87
C PHE A 403 2.13 6.21 9.82
N ARG A 404 1.58 5.90 10.99
CA ARG A 404 0.45 4.99 11.16
C ARG A 404 -0.51 5.61 12.17
N PRO A 405 -1.74 6.00 11.76
CA PRO A 405 -2.73 6.55 12.69
C PRO A 405 -3.03 5.60 13.87
N ASP A 406 -3.02 4.29 13.61
CA ASP A 406 -3.20 3.19 14.56
C ASP A 406 -2.05 3.01 15.56
N HIS A 407 -0.94 3.73 15.40
CA HIS A 407 -0.03 3.94 16.51
C HIS A 407 -0.72 4.86 17.54
N PHE A 408 -1.04 6.10 17.17
CA PHE A 408 -1.45 7.14 18.10
C PHE A 408 -2.92 7.08 18.54
N LEU A 409 -3.77 6.36 17.81
CA LEU A 409 -5.21 6.31 18.03
C LEU A 409 -5.72 4.86 18.01
N THR A 410 -6.49 4.48 19.03
CA THR A 410 -7.24 3.22 19.05
C THR A 410 -8.25 3.16 17.88
N ALA A 411 -8.67 1.95 17.52
CA ALA A 411 -9.69 1.75 16.48
C ALA A 411 -10.96 2.60 16.74
N ARG A 412 -11.48 2.61 17.98
CA ARG A 412 -12.64 3.44 18.36
C ARG A 412 -12.40 4.95 18.15
N GLN A 413 -11.21 5.44 18.49
CA GLN A 413 -10.85 6.85 18.31
C GLN A 413 -10.72 7.21 16.82
N LEU A 414 -10.20 6.30 15.98
CA LEU A 414 -10.18 6.47 14.52
C LEU A 414 -11.59 6.45 13.91
N GLU A 415 -12.47 5.56 14.38
CA GLU A 415 -13.88 5.55 14.01
C GLU A 415 -14.58 6.86 14.39
N ARG A 416 -14.30 7.40 15.59
CA ARG A 416 -14.82 8.70 16.03
C ARG A 416 -14.30 9.85 15.17
N LEU A 417 -13.00 9.89 14.88
CA LEU A 417 -12.37 10.91 14.04
C LEU A 417 -12.98 10.89 12.63
N ALA A 418 -13.22 9.69 12.06
CA ALA A 418 -13.92 9.52 10.79
C ALA A 418 -15.39 9.96 10.85
N LEU A 419 -16.10 9.67 11.94
CA LEU A 419 -17.49 10.08 12.14
C LEU A 419 -17.65 11.60 12.22
N VAL A 420 -16.84 12.25 13.06
CA VAL A 420 -16.96 13.70 13.34
C VAL A 420 -16.43 14.55 12.18
N SER A 421 -15.48 14.04 11.39
CA SER A 421 -15.04 14.69 10.14
C SER A 421 -16.01 14.53 8.96
N GLY A 422 -17.02 13.65 9.08
CA GLY A 422 -17.95 13.31 8.01
C GLY A 422 -17.44 12.24 7.03
N CYS A 423 -16.27 11.66 7.27
CA CYS A 423 -15.62 10.69 6.37
C CYS A 423 -16.31 9.31 6.27
N VAL A 424 -17.33 9.04 7.09
CA VAL A 424 -18.15 7.82 7.02
C VAL A 424 -19.12 7.86 5.81
N THR A 425 -19.31 9.00 5.17
CA THR A 425 -20.35 9.25 4.15
C THR A 425 -20.13 8.57 2.79
N HIS A 426 -18.97 7.97 2.52
CA HIS A 426 -18.74 7.18 1.30
C HIS A 426 -19.52 5.85 1.25
N GLN A 427 -20.28 5.51 2.29
CA GLN A 427 -21.02 4.25 2.45
C GLN A 427 -22.37 4.20 1.71
N LEU A 428 -22.39 4.52 0.41
CA LEU A 428 -23.57 4.21 -0.40
C LEU A 428 -23.71 2.68 -0.53
N LYS A 429 -24.79 2.09 -0.01
CA LYS A 429 -25.20 0.72 -0.37
C LYS A 429 -26.18 0.78 -1.54
N SER A 430 -25.67 0.81 -2.77
CA SER A 430 -26.52 0.72 -3.96
C SER A 430 -27.15 -0.67 -4.04
N ARG A 431 -28.49 -0.74 -4.05
CA ARG A 431 -29.25 -1.98 -4.28
C ARG A 431 -29.52 -2.14 -5.77
N CYS A 432 -28.69 -2.91 -6.45
CA CYS A 432 -28.86 -3.18 -7.87
C CYS A 432 -30.04 -4.14 -8.11
N ASN A 433 -31.09 -3.69 -8.81
CA ASN A 433 -32.15 -4.56 -9.30
C ASN A 433 -31.91 -4.90 -10.78
N GLU A 434 -31.48 -6.13 -11.06
CA GLU A 434 -31.17 -6.60 -12.42
C GLU A 434 -32.34 -6.43 -13.41
N HIS A 435 -33.58 -6.56 -12.95
CA HIS A 435 -34.78 -6.40 -13.80
C HIS A 435 -35.04 -4.94 -14.22
N CYS A 436 -34.39 -3.97 -13.57
CA CYS A 436 -34.53 -2.54 -13.86
C CYS A 436 -33.29 -1.93 -14.53
N MET A 437 -32.30 -2.76 -14.92
CA MET A 437 -30.95 -2.34 -15.34
C MET A 437 -30.71 -2.51 -16.85
N ALA A 438 -31.73 -2.22 -17.69
CA ALA A 438 -31.63 -2.30 -19.15
C ALA A 438 -30.62 -1.32 -19.77
N TYR A 439 -30.42 -0.17 -19.11
CA TYR A 439 -29.45 0.86 -19.47
C TYR A 439 -28.47 1.09 -18.33
N ARG A 440 -27.35 1.74 -18.66
CA ARG A 440 -26.30 2.14 -17.74
C ARG A 440 -26.71 3.36 -16.90
N THR A 441 -26.34 3.40 -15.63
CA THR A 441 -26.62 4.57 -14.76
C THR A 441 -25.78 5.79 -15.18
N GLY A 442 -26.14 6.99 -14.70
CA GLY A 442 -25.35 8.20 -14.94
C GLY A 442 -24.01 8.23 -14.18
N ASP A 443 -23.88 7.44 -13.12
CA ASP A 443 -22.71 7.37 -12.23
C ASP A 443 -21.85 6.11 -12.41
N GLY A 444 -22.22 5.21 -13.34
CA GLY A 444 -21.55 3.93 -13.60
C GLY A 444 -21.80 2.85 -12.54
N THR A 445 -22.56 3.13 -11.48
CA THR A 445 -22.92 2.12 -10.48
C THR A 445 -23.73 0.96 -11.07
N CYS A 446 -23.70 -0.17 -10.38
CA CYS A 446 -24.41 -1.40 -10.77
C CYS A 446 -24.03 -1.99 -12.14
N ASN A 447 -22.95 -1.53 -12.78
CA ASN A 447 -22.34 -2.26 -13.90
C ASN A 447 -22.03 -3.69 -13.47
N ASN A 448 -21.26 -3.84 -12.40
CA ASN A 448 -21.05 -5.10 -11.72
C ASN A 448 -22.09 -5.31 -10.60
N LEU A 449 -22.98 -6.28 -10.77
CA LEU A 449 -24.07 -6.56 -9.81
C LEU A 449 -23.58 -7.13 -8.46
N LYS A 450 -22.36 -7.69 -8.40
CA LYS A 450 -21.74 -8.20 -7.15
C LYS A 450 -20.93 -7.11 -6.44
N HIS A 451 -20.32 -6.21 -7.21
CA HIS A 451 -19.47 -5.13 -6.72
C HIS A 451 -19.97 -3.79 -7.30
N PRO A 452 -21.08 -3.20 -6.78
CA PRO A 452 -21.81 -2.10 -7.44
C PRO A 452 -21.03 -0.84 -7.76
N PHE A 453 -19.85 -0.64 -7.16
CA PHE A 453 -19.01 0.55 -7.32
C PHE A 453 -17.79 0.34 -8.22
N TRP A 454 -17.55 -0.89 -8.71
CA TRP A 454 -16.47 -1.13 -9.66
C TRP A 454 -16.76 -0.40 -10.98
N GLY A 455 -15.87 0.54 -11.33
CA GLY A 455 -15.99 1.45 -12.45
C GLY A 455 -16.90 2.67 -12.24
N ALA A 456 -17.51 2.83 -11.06
CA ALA A 456 -18.38 3.97 -10.76
C ALA A 456 -17.58 5.25 -10.50
N SER A 457 -18.21 6.40 -10.78
CA SER A 457 -17.66 7.71 -10.45
C SER A 457 -17.53 7.94 -8.94
N LEU A 458 -16.68 8.89 -8.55
CA LEU A 458 -16.43 9.30 -7.17
C LEU A 458 -15.88 8.16 -6.28
N THR A 459 -15.24 7.18 -6.91
CA THR A 459 -14.54 6.06 -6.26
C THR A 459 -13.03 6.22 -6.33
N ALA A 460 -12.29 5.38 -5.60
CA ALA A 460 -10.84 5.36 -5.62
C ALA A 460 -10.29 4.88 -6.98
N LEU A 461 -9.22 5.51 -7.47
CA LEU A 461 -8.37 4.91 -8.50
C LEU A 461 -7.75 3.61 -7.97
N THR A 462 -7.80 2.53 -8.74
CA THR A 462 -7.31 1.21 -8.27
C THR A 462 -5.78 1.13 -8.26
N ARG A 463 -5.23 0.26 -7.40
CA ARG A 463 -3.79 0.01 -7.31
C ARG A 463 -3.45 -1.39 -7.79
N TRP A 464 -2.48 -1.48 -8.72
CA TRP A 464 -1.85 -2.74 -9.11
C TRP A 464 -0.51 -2.98 -8.40
N LEU A 465 0.12 -1.91 -7.89
CA LEU A 465 1.23 -1.92 -6.95
C LEU A 465 0.87 -0.99 -5.79
N HIS A 466 1.37 -1.28 -4.59
CA HIS A 466 1.12 -0.46 -3.40
C HIS A 466 1.67 0.98 -3.57
N SER A 467 1.06 1.95 -2.89
CA SER A 467 1.55 3.33 -2.84
C SER A 467 2.92 3.44 -2.15
N GLN A 468 3.79 4.29 -2.71
CA GLN A 468 5.09 4.65 -2.15
C GLN A 468 5.06 6.13 -1.71
N TYR A 469 4.62 6.36 -0.48
CA TYR A 469 4.66 7.66 0.18
C TYR A 469 5.91 7.80 1.06
N GLU A 470 6.36 9.04 1.27
CA GLU A 470 7.57 9.37 2.02
C GLU A 470 7.47 9.01 3.50
N ASN A 471 6.29 9.15 4.10
CA ASN A 471 5.94 8.67 5.44
C ASN A 471 5.20 7.31 5.40
N GLY A 472 5.10 6.67 4.23
CA GLY A 472 4.33 5.44 4.00
C GLY A 472 2.81 5.60 3.94
N PHE A 473 2.25 6.75 4.33
CA PHE A 473 0.80 6.99 4.46
C PHE A 473 0.25 7.93 3.39
N ASN A 474 0.71 9.19 3.37
CA ASN A 474 0.14 10.25 2.50
C ASN A 474 1.12 11.33 2.03
N THR A 475 2.33 11.44 2.61
CA THR A 475 3.30 12.49 2.26
C THR A 475 3.98 12.15 0.93
N PRO A 476 3.88 12.97 -0.13
CA PRO A 476 4.53 12.72 -1.41
C PRO A 476 6.06 12.53 -1.32
N ARG A 477 6.66 11.79 -2.24
CA ARG A 477 8.13 11.65 -2.33
C ARG A 477 8.79 12.97 -2.71
N GLY A 478 9.77 13.41 -1.92
CA GLY A 478 10.45 14.69 -2.12
C GLY A 478 9.70 15.85 -1.48
N TRP A 479 8.99 15.57 -0.38
CA TRP A 479 8.39 16.58 0.49
C TRP A 479 9.43 17.11 1.48
N ASN A 480 10.25 16.22 2.04
CA ASN A 480 11.51 16.62 2.67
C ASN A 480 12.59 16.72 1.59
N GLU A 481 12.98 17.94 1.26
CA GLU A 481 13.97 18.26 0.23
C GLU A 481 15.38 17.70 0.52
N SER A 482 15.68 17.37 1.79
CA SER A 482 16.95 16.75 2.20
C SER A 482 16.90 15.22 2.28
N LYS A 483 15.76 14.58 1.99
CA LYS A 483 15.63 13.11 2.13
C LYS A 483 16.29 12.38 0.97
N LEU A 484 17.11 11.39 1.30
CA LEU A 484 17.79 10.52 0.34
C LEU A 484 16.90 9.34 -0.05
N TYR A 485 16.86 9.07 -1.36
CA TYR A 485 16.24 7.93 -2.01
C TYR A 485 17.35 7.18 -2.76
N ASN A 486 17.59 5.92 -2.39
CA ASN A 486 18.71 5.12 -2.92
C ASN A 486 20.07 5.86 -2.87
N GLY A 487 20.30 6.60 -1.78
CA GLY A 487 21.53 7.39 -1.56
C GLY A 487 21.50 8.84 -2.07
N TYR A 488 20.48 9.27 -2.81
CA TYR A 488 20.46 10.59 -3.48
C TYR A 488 19.17 11.39 -3.21
N VAL A 489 19.28 12.72 -3.14
CA VAL A 489 18.11 13.61 -3.17
C VAL A 489 17.40 13.47 -4.52
N LEU A 490 16.06 13.52 -4.53
CA LEU A 490 15.30 13.49 -5.79
C LEU A 490 15.41 14.82 -6.53
N PRO A 491 15.62 14.83 -7.86
CA PRO A 491 15.63 16.04 -8.66
C PRO A 491 14.26 16.72 -8.63
N SER A 492 14.23 18.04 -8.76
CA SER A 492 12.97 18.78 -8.85
C SER A 492 12.24 18.39 -10.14
N ALA A 493 10.90 18.38 -10.11
CA ALA A 493 10.11 18.04 -11.30
C ALA A 493 10.38 19.00 -12.48
N ARG A 494 10.79 20.24 -12.19
CA ARG A 494 11.18 21.23 -13.20
C ARG A 494 12.57 20.95 -13.78
N GLU A 495 13.53 20.53 -12.98
CA GLU A 495 14.87 20.14 -13.49
C GLU A 495 14.74 19.01 -14.52
N VAL A 496 13.99 17.95 -14.16
CA VAL A 496 13.71 16.82 -15.05
C VAL A 496 13.01 17.30 -16.33
N SER A 497 12.00 18.16 -16.21
CA SER A 497 11.30 18.73 -17.36
C SER A 497 12.25 19.47 -18.31
N ALA A 498 13.03 20.41 -17.78
CA ALA A 498 13.92 21.27 -18.55
C ALA A 498 15.09 20.51 -19.21
N ARG A 499 15.62 19.47 -18.55
CA ARG A 499 16.80 18.73 -19.03
C ARG A 499 16.49 17.51 -19.89
N LEU A 500 15.31 16.88 -19.74
CA LEU A 500 14.97 15.62 -20.42
C LEU A 500 13.72 15.68 -21.31
N ILE A 501 12.78 16.59 -21.06
CA ILE A 501 11.42 16.49 -21.62
C ILE A 501 11.08 17.63 -22.58
N ALA A 502 11.50 18.86 -22.26
CA ALA A 502 11.23 20.04 -23.06
C ALA A 502 12.01 20.01 -24.39
N THR A 503 11.33 20.30 -25.51
CA THR A 503 11.97 20.44 -26.82
C THR A 503 11.44 21.64 -27.61
N LYS A 504 12.35 22.27 -28.35
CA LYS A 504 12.04 23.29 -29.37
C LYS A 504 11.96 22.69 -30.78
N THR A 505 12.44 21.45 -30.95
CA THR A 505 12.41 20.72 -32.22
C THR A 505 11.10 19.94 -32.34
N ILE A 506 10.45 20.07 -33.49
CA ILE A 506 9.16 19.45 -33.76
C ILE A 506 9.27 18.65 -35.06
N THR A 507 9.34 17.33 -34.94
CA THR A 507 9.24 16.43 -36.09
C THR A 507 7.76 16.03 -36.30
N PRO A 508 7.20 16.19 -37.52
CA PRO A 508 5.88 15.65 -37.86
C PRO A 508 5.90 14.11 -37.85
N ASP A 509 4.81 13.49 -37.42
CA ASP A 509 4.63 12.05 -37.55
C ASP A 509 4.36 11.68 -39.02
N PRO A 510 5.15 10.78 -39.64
CA PRO A 510 5.00 10.48 -41.06
C PRO A 510 3.72 9.69 -41.39
N ALA A 511 3.11 9.01 -40.42
CA ALA A 511 1.96 8.13 -40.65
C ALA A 511 0.63 8.65 -40.08
N PHE A 512 0.65 9.46 -39.01
CA PHE A 512 -0.55 9.79 -38.25
C PHE A 512 -0.91 11.27 -38.20
N SER A 513 -2.21 11.55 -38.34
CA SER A 513 -2.78 12.89 -38.22
C SER A 513 -2.91 13.31 -36.75
N HIS A 514 -3.09 14.61 -36.52
CA HIS A 514 -3.26 15.19 -35.19
C HIS A 514 -4.59 14.74 -34.53
N MET A 515 -5.55 14.21 -35.29
CA MET A 515 -6.76 13.55 -34.79
C MET A 515 -6.45 12.30 -33.94
N LEU A 516 -5.34 11.61 -34.17
CA LEU A 516 -4.91 10.48 -33.32
C LEU A 516 -4.67 10.96 -31.87
N MET A 517 -4.03 12.12 -31.71
CA MET A 517 -3.83 12.76 -30.40
C MET A 517 -5.18 13.20 -29.82
N GLN A 518 -5.99 13.93 -30.60
CA GLN A 518 -7.24 14.50 -30.08
C GLN A 518 -8.23 13.43 -29.60
N TRP A 519 -8.34 12.31 -30.31
CA TRP A 519 -9.19 11.20 -29.89
C TRP A 519 -8.70 10.59 -28.57
N GLY A 520 -7.38 10.43 -28.40
CA GLY A 520 -6.79 10.00 -27.14
C GLY A 520 -7.17 10.91 -25.96
N GLN A 521 -7.10 12.23 -26.15
CA GLN A 521 -7.55 13.19 -25.14
C GLN A 521 -9.06 13.09 -24.86
N PHE A 522 -9.88 13.05 -25.92
CA PHE A 522 -11.33 12.96 -25.77
C PHE A 522 -11.77 11.68 -25.03
N GLN A 523 -11.07 10.57 -25.26
CA GLN A 523 -11.31 9.29 -24.57
C GLN A 523 -10.72 9.25 -23.15
N ASP A 524 -9.57 9.87 -22.86
CA ASP A 524 -9.10 10.06 -21.47
C ASP A 524 -10.18 10.76 -20.64
N HIS A 525 -10.77 11.79 -21.25
CA HIS A 525 -11.80 12.60 -20.63
C HIS A 525 -13.15 11.88 -20.45
N ASP A 526 -13.30 10.66 -20.96
CA ASP A 526 -14.47 9.81 -20.74
C ASP A 526 -14.33 8.94 -19.48
N MET A 527 -13.09 8.55 -19.15
CA MET A 527 -12.80 7.51 -18.16
C MET A 527 -12.02 7.97 -16.93
N SER A 528 -11.24 9.06 -17.01
CA SER A 528 -10.36 9.47 -15.91
C SER A 528 -10.32 10.99 -15.69
N LEU A 529 -10.52 11.38 -14.42
CA LEU A 529 -10.27 12.74 -13.93
C LEU A 529 -10.01 12.70 -12.43
N THR A 530 -8.83 13.08 -11.99
CA THR A 530 -8.56 13.17 -10.55
C THR A 530 -9.14 14.45 -9.96
N VAL A 531 -9.98 14.31 -8.92
CA VAL A 531 -10.47 15.45 -8.14
C VAL A 531 -9.28 16.20 -7.52
N GLN A 532 -9.21 17.52 -7.66
CA GLN A 532 -8.19 18.33 -6.98
C GLN A 532 -8.57 18.64 -5.53
N ALA A 533 -7.56 18.99 -4.71
CA ALA A 533 -7.78 19.51 -3.37
C ALA A 533 -8.79 20.67 -3.37
N THR A 534 -9.55 20.80 -2.27
CA THR A 534 -10.68 21.73 -2.20
C THR A 534 -10.29 23.22 -2.18
N SER A 535 -9.01 23.51 -1.93
CA SER A 535 -8.44 24.85 -1.87
C SER A 535 -7.08 24.92 -2.58
N ASN A 536 -6.74 26.11 -3.07
CA ASN A 536 -5.37 26.50 -3.47
C ASN A 536 -4.69 27.40 -2.42
N THR A 537 -5.15 27.30 -1.18
CA THR A 537 -4.71 28.08 -0.03
C THR A 537 -4.39 27.13 1.11
N ARG A 538 -3.29 27.36 1.84
CA ARG A 538 -2.88 26.53 2.98
C ARG A 538 -3.96 26.49 4.05
N PHE A 539 -4.26 25.29 4.55
CA PHE A 539 -5.24 25.11 5.62
C PHE A 539 -4.78 25.79 6.93
N SER A 540 -3.47 25.72 7.21
CA SER A 540 -2.81 26.28 8.39
C SER A 540 -3.06 27.78 8.57
N ASP A 541 -2.71 28.60 7.57
CA ASP A 541 -2.60 30.05 7.75
C ASP A 541 -3.31 30.89 6.68
N SER A 542 -3.96 30.27 5.69
CA SER A 542 -4.54 30.96 4.53
C SER A 542 -3.55 31.64 3.58
N LEU A 543 -2.27 31.24 3.57
CA LEU A 543 -1.35 31.66 2.52
C LEU A 543 -1.64 30.90 1.21
N ARG A 544 -1.78 31.60 0.08
CA ARG A 544 -2.03 30.96 -1.23
C ARG A 544 -0.82 30.18 -1.72
N CYS A 545 -1.06 29.02 -2.35
CA CYS A 545 0.00 28.18 -2.91
C CYS A 545 0.83 28.90 -3.99
N ILE A 546 0.23 29.81 -4.77
CA ILE A 546 0.96 30.62 -5.77
C ILE A 546 1.97 31.61 -5.13
N SER A 547 1.78 31.97 -3.87
CA SER A 547 2.65 32.90 -3.11
C SER A 547 3.54 32.21 -2.08
N SER A 548 3.59 30.87 -2.09
CA SER A 548 4.35 30.09 -1.12
C SER A 548 5.08 28.93 -1.78
N CYS A 549 6.37 28.84 -1.52
CA CYS A 549 7.16 27.67 -1.87
C CYS A 549 7.35 26.71 -0.68
N SER A 550 6.48 26.81 0.34
CA SER A 550 6.46 25.89 1.48
C SER A 550 5.65 24.63 1.16
N PHE A 551 6.16 23.48 1.61
CA PHE A 551 5.51 22.18 1.49
C PHE A 551 4.56 22.00 2.67
N GLU A 552 3.32 22.46 2.51
CA GLU A 552 2.25 22.42 3.53
C GLU A 552 0.87 22.23 2.86
N PRO A 553 0.00 21.32 3.34
CA PRO A 553 -1.27 21.02 2.68
C PRO A 553 -2.19 22.24 2.50
N PRO A 554 -2.86 22.37 1.33
CA PRO A 554 -2.85 21.46 0.17
C PRO A 554 -1.75 21.77 -0.86
N CYS A 555 -0.80 22.66 -0.56
CA CYS A 555 0.28 23.06 -1.45
C CYS A 555 1.39 22.00 -1.49
N TYR A 556 1.86 21.67 -2.70
CA TYR A 556 3.01 20.80 -2.93
C TYR A 556 3.85 21.35 -4.09
N PRO A 557 4.46 22.54 -3.91
CA PRO A 557 5.00 23.36 -5.00
C PRO A 557 6.17 22.69 -5.73
N ILE A 558 6.35 23.04 -7.01
CA ILE A 558 7.46 22.53 -7.83
C ILE A 558 8.62 23.51 -7.73
N ARG A 559 9.71 23.14 -7.06
CA ARG A 559 10.95 23.95 -7.00
C ARG A 559 11.53 24.20 -8.39
N ILE A 560 11.92 25.45 -8.65
CA ILE A 560 12.64 25.86 -9.86
C ILE A 560 14.14 25.89 -9.52
N PRO A 561 14.99 25.15 -10.25
CA PRO A 561 16.45 25.14 -10.05
C PRO A 561 17.08 26.53 -10.11
N ASP A 562 18.23 26.68 -9.43
CA ASP A 562 18.91 27.96 -9.30
C ASP A 562 19.45 28.53 -10.62
N ASP A 563 19.76 27.63 -11.57
CA ASP A 563 20.27 27.85 -12.91
C ASP A 563 19.18 27.84 -14.01
N ASP A 564 17.90 27.66 -13.66
CA ASP A 564 16.81 27.65 -14.65
C ASP A 564 16.67 29.01 -15.34
N HIS A 565 16.73 29.03 -16.66
CA HIS A 565 16.64 30.24 -17.47
C HIS A 565 15.34 31.05 -17.27
N LEU A 566 14.27 30.42 -16.77
CA LEU A 566 13.00 31.10 -16.45
C LEU A 566 12.89 31.51 -14.97
N ARG A 567 13.89 31.25 -14.12
CA ARG A 567 13.83 31.56 -12.67
C ARG A 567 13.60 33.05 -12.39
N GLN A 568 14.17 33.95 -13.19
CA GLN A 568 13.97 35.39 -13.04
C GLN A 568 12.52 35.82 -13.32
N GLU A 569 11.83 35.14 -14.25
CA GLU A 569 10.41 35.40 -14.58
C GLU A 569 9.46 34.70 -13.60
N ARG A 570 9.82 33.49 -13.16
CA ARG A 570 8.94 32.55 -12.45
C ARG A 570 9.17 32.47 -10.94
N GLY A 571 10.21 33.10 -10.41
CA GLY A 571 10.60 32.98 -9.01
C GLY A 571 11.20 31.60 -8.67
N SER A 572 11.07 31.18 -7.41
CA SER A 572 11.73 29.97 -6.86
C SER A 572 10.87 28.70 -6.92
N CYS A 573 9.58 28.79 -7.26
CA CYS A 573 8.73 27.62 -7.47
C CYS A 573 7.53 27.90 -8.40
N LEU A 574 6.95 26.83 -8.96
CA LEU A 574 5.63 26.85 -9.59
C LEU A 574 4.55 26.40 -8.61
N GLU A 575 3.36 27.00 -8.70
CA GLU A 575 2.17 26.57 -7.97
C GLU A 575 1.79 25.13 -8.34
N PHE A 576 1.55 24.30 -7.32
CA PHE A 576 0.96 22.97 -7.49
C PHE A 576 0.17 22.61 -6.24
N VAL A 577 -1.08 22.17 -6.44
CA VAL A 577 -1.98 21.66 -5.39
C VAL A 577 -2.13 20.15 -5.50
N ARG A 578 -2.22 19.48 -4.35
CA ARG A 578 -2.43 18.03 -4.26
C ARG A 578 -3.77 17.60 -4.86
N SER A 579 -3.87 16.33 -5.25
CA SER A 579 -5.13 15.68 -5.61
C SER A 579 -5.91 15.40 -4.35
N ALA A 580 -7.23 15.55 -4.35
CA ALA A 580 -8.07 15.09 -3.25
C ALA A 580 -8.00 13.57 -3.12
N ALA A 581 -8.17 13.09 -1.90
CA ALA A 581 -8.25 11.67 -1.59
C ALA A 581 -9.67 11.26 -1.22
N ILE A 582 -9.92 9.95 -1.25
CA ILE A 582 -11.11 9.33 -0.69
C ILE A 582 -10.87 9.08 0.80
N CYS A 583 -11.90 9.27 1.65
CA CYS A 583 -11.77 8.94 3.06
C CYS A 583 -11.41 7.47 3.29
N LEU A 584 -10.58 7.19 4.29
CA LEU A 584 -10.25 5.83 4.77
C LEU A 584 -9.69 4.91 3.66
N SER A 585 -8.91 5.49 2.74
CA SER A 585 -8.51 4.91 1.46
C SER A 585 -7.69 3.60 1.54
N GLY A 586 -8.06 2.47 0.90
CA GLY A 586 -9.10 2.22 -0.11
C GLY A 586 -9.58 0.75 -0.23
N GLU A 587 -10.24 0.40 -1.35
CA GLU A 587 -11.08 -0.81 -1.59
C GLU A 587 -11.63 -1.62 -0.37
N THR A 588 -12.51 -0.97 0.39
CA THR A 588 -13.78 -1.54 0.90
C THR A 588 -13.83 -2.38 2.22
N SER A 589 -13.18 -1.96 3.31
CA SER A 589 -13.56 -2.44 4.66
C SER A 589 -13.36 -1.42 5.79
N PHE A 590 -14.26 -1.43 6.77
CA PHE A 590 -14.17 -0.64 8.02
C PHE A 590 -13.28 -1.32 9.09
N VAL A 591 -12.85 -2.57 8.87
CA VAL A 591 -12.23 -3.42 9.92
C VAL A 591 -10.90 -4.06 9.50
N HIS A 592 -10.54 -4.01 8.20
CA HIS A 592 -9.27 -4.57 7.69
C HIS A 592 -8.57 -3.58 6.77
N LEU A 593 -7.35 -3.20 7.14
CA LEU A 593 -6.66 -2.00 6.67
C LEU A 593 -6.14 -2.13 5.24
N PRO A 594 -6.41 -1.12 4.42
CA PRO A 594 -5.33 -0.21 4.04
C PRO A 594 -5.68 1.24 4.41
N TYR A 595 -4.69 1.96 4.94
CA TYR A 595 -4.81 3.37 5.35
C TYR A 595 -4.15 4.36 4.36
N ARG A 596 -3.55 3.90 3.26
CA ARG A 596 -2.68 4.75 2.43
C ARG A 596 -3.48 5.59 1.43
N ARG A 597 -3.16 6.89 1.31
CA ARG A 597 -3.90 7.87 0.51
C ARG A 597 -4.21 7.40 -0.92
N GLU A 598 -5.49 7.21 -1.24
CA GLU A 598 -5.97 6.96 -2.60
C GLU A 598 -6.73 8.14 -3.18
N GLN A 599 -6.47 8.46 -4.45
CA GLN A 599 -7.06 9.60 -5.12
C GLN A 599 -8.39 9.22 -5.79
N ILE A 600 -9.34 10.16 -5.78
CA ILE A 600 -10.69 9.96 -6.34
C ILE A 600 -10.67 10.10 -7.87
N ASN A 601 -11.26 9.14 -8.59
CA ASN A 601 -11.69 9.34 -9.98
C ASN A 601 -13.07 10.00 -10.00
N SER A 602 -13.19 11.17 -10.61
CA SER A 602 -14.44 11.93 -10.67
C SER A 602 -15.39 11.47 -11.78
N LEU A 603 -14.93 10.59 -12.67
CA LEU A 603 -15.69 10.06 -13.81
C LEU A 603 -16.02 8.58 -13.62
N THR A 604 -17.00 8.11 -14.39
CA THR A 604 -17.15 6.67 -14.68
C THR A 604 -15.85 6.17 -15.30
N SER A 605 -15.49 4.90 -15.10
CA SER A 605 -14.25 4.35 -15.66
C SER A 605 -14.39 3.88 -17.11
N PHE A 606 -15.61 3.80 -17.63
CA PHE A 606 -15.92 3.08 -18.87
C PHE A 606 -15.88 4.00 -20.09
N PHE A 607 -15.86 3.40 -21.28
CA PHE A 607 -16.19 4.12 -22.52
C PHE A 607 -17.72 4.19 -22.64
N ASP A 608 -18.31 5.10 -21.85
CA ASP A 608 -19.75 5.30 -21.72
C ASP A 608 -20.22 6.73 -22.02
N ALA A 609 -19.38 7.51 -22.71
CA ALA A 609 -19.67 8.88 -23.14
C ALA A 609 -20.08 9.81 -21.97
N SER A 610 -19.57 9.57 -20.76
CA SER A 610 -19.69 10.48 -19.62
C SER A 610 -19.06 11.85 -19.91
N ASN A 611 -18.12 11.94 -20.85
CA ASN A 611 -17.63 13.22 -21.38
C ASN A 611 -18.71 14.04 -22.13
N VAL A 612 -19.78 13.39 -22.61
CA VAL A 612 -20.96 14.00 -23.24
C VAL A 612 -22.15 14.08 -22.26
N TYR A 613 -22.42 13.00 -21.52
CA TYR A 613 -23.62 12.85 -20.68
C TYR A 613 -23.41 13.19 -19.20
N GLY A 614 -22.17 13.42 -18.77
CA GLY A 614 -21.80 13.57 -17.37
C GLY A 614 -21.60 12.24 -16.66
N SER A 615 -20.99 12.31 -15.47
CA SER A 615 -20.61 11.13 -14.68
C SER A 615 -21.36 11.06 -13.35
N THR A 616 -22.46 11.80 -13.21
CA THR A 616 -23.40 11.67 -12.10
C THR A 616 -24.82 11.60 -12.64
N ILE A 617 -25.75 11.08 -11.84
CA ILE A 617 -27.17 11.09 -12.20
C ILE A 617 -27.61 12.54 -12.49
N GLN A 618 -27.26 13.49 -11.63
CA GLN A 618 -27.64 14.90 -11.78
C GLN A 618 -27.11 15.53 -13.09
N ASP A 619 -25.86 15.28 -13.45
CA ASP A 619 -25.29 15.79 -14.71
C ASP A 619 -26.08 15.31 -15.94
N ALA A 620 -26.44 14.02 -15.96
CA ALA A 620 -27.21 13.42 -17.04
C ALA A 620 -28.63 13.99 -17.16
N TRP A 621 -29.20 14.53 -16.07
CA TRP A 621 -30.45 15.28 -16.09
C TRP A 621 -30.26 16.73 -16.57
N ASP A 622 -29.24 17.44 -16.08
CA ASP A 622 -29.05 18.89 -16.34
C ASP A 622 -28.58 19.21 -17.77
N LEU A 623 -27.95 18.25 -18.45
CA LEU A 623 -27.51 18.37 -19.84
C LEU A 623 -28.63 18.12 -20.87
N ARG A 624 -29.78 17.58 -20.45
CA ARG A 624 -30.92 17.26 -21.34
C ARG A 624 -31.79 18.47 -21.65
N GLU A 625 -32.26 18.52 -22.89
CA GLU A 625 -33.37 19.37 -23.29
C GLU A 625 -34.66 18.67 -22.84
N ARG A 626 -35.58 19.41 -22.19
CA ARG A 626 -36.73 18.83 -21.46
C ARG A 626 -38.09 19.23 -22.01
N SER A 627 -38.16 20.15 -22.97
CA SER A 627 -39.41 20.70 -23.52
C SER A 627 -39.89 20.00 -24.79
N SER A 628 -38.98 19.37 -25.54
CA SER A 628 -39.28 18.81 -26.87
C SER A 628 -39.89 17.41 -26.87
N GLY A 629 -39.70 16.64 -25.78
CA GLY A 629 -40.14 15.24 -25.69
C GLY A 629 -39.42 14.27 -26.64
N LYS A 630 -38.24 14.67 -27.15
CA LYS A 630 -37.49 13.96 -28.20
C LYS A 630 -36.17 13.34 -27.71
N GLY A 631 -35.95 13.30 -26.41
CA GLY A 631 -34.75 12.73 -25.79
C GLY A 631 -33.46 13.43 -26.21
N LEU A 632 -33.48 14.77 -26.30
CA LEU A 632 -32.37 15.58 -26.83
C LEU A 632 -31.45 16.11 -25.73
N LEU A 633 -30.22 16.46 -26.11
CA LEU A 633 -29.29 17.25 -25.30
C LEU A 633 -29.44 18.75 -25.60
N ARG A 634 -29.20 19.59 -24.59
CA ARG A 634 -29.18 21.05 -24.70
C ARG A 634 -28.11 21.50 -25.69
N ILE A 635 -28.45 22.51 -26.50
CA ILE A 635 -27.55 23.18 -27.44
C ILE A 635 -27.83 24.69 -27.42
N HIS A 636 -26.83 25.48 -27.78
CA HIS A 636 -27.01 26.90 -28.12
C HIS A 636 -27.06 27.03 -29.65
N SER A 637 -28.26 27.20 -30.21
CA SER A 637 -28.46 27.36 -31.65
C SER A 637 -28.60 28.82 -32.03
N THR A 638 -27.90 29.24 -33.08
CA THR A 638 -28.04 30.56 -33.73
C THR A 638 -28.20 30.37 -35.24
N PRO A 639 -28.59 31.40 -36.00
CA PRO A 639 -28.60 31.33 -37.46
C PRO A 639 -27.22 31.02 -38.07
N GLU A 640 -26.11 31.43 -37.44
CA GLU A 640 -24.75 31.08 -37.92
C GLU A 640 -24.41 29.61 -37.64
N PHE A 641 -24.96 29.03 -36.57
CA PHE A 641 -24.72 27.66 -36.14
C PHE A 641 -26.02 26.85 -36.11
N PRO A 642 -26.60 26.47 -37.27
CA PRO A 642 -27.90 25.80 -37.36
C PRO A 642 -27.89 24.37 -36.79
N LYS A 643 -26.72 23.71 -36.72
CA LYS A 643 -26.55 22.43 -35.99
C LYS A 643 -26.37 22.62 -34.47
N GLY A 644 -26.27 23.87 -34.00
CA GLY A 644 -26.04 24.24 -32.61
C GLY A 644 -24.58 24.14 -32.17
N LEU A 645 -24.20 24.94 -31.19
CA LEU A 645 -23.02 24.75 -30.35
C LEU A 645 -23.42 24.14 -29.01
N LEU A 646 -22.44 23.82 -28.17
CA LEU A 646 -22.67 23.45 -26.78
C LEU A 646 -23.39 24.59 -26.01
N PRO A 647 -24.16 24.30 -24.95
CA PRO A 647 -24.70 25.32 -24.05
C PRO A 647 -23.56 26.02 -23.30
N PHE A 648 -23.81 27.21 -22.74
CA PHE A 648 -22.84 27.90 -21.88
C PHE A 648 -22.99 27.47 -20.41
N SER A 649 -21.87 27.41 -19.69
CA SER A 649 -21.80 27.12 -18.25
C SER A 649 -22.27 28.33 -17.44
N THR A 650 -23.13 28.09 -16.45
CA THR A 650 -23.56 29.09 -15.45
C THR A 650 -23.04 28.79 -14.04
N ASP A 651 -22.46 27.61 -13.82
CA ASP A 651 -22.44 26.97 -12.50
C ASP A 651 -21.03 26.91 -11.88
N THR A 652 -20.00 27.29 -12.64
CA THR A 652 -18.61 27.35 -12.16
C THR A 652 -18.25 28.73 -11.57
N PRO A 653 -17.45 28.79 -10.49
CA PRO A 653 -16.98 30.07 -9.93
C PRO A 653 -16.00 30.80 -10.87
N VAL A 654 -15.32 30.04 -11.75
CA VAL A 654 -14.40 30.54 -12.78
C VAL A 654 -15.10 30.50 -14.15
N ASP A 655 -14.69 31.40 -15.04
CA ASP A 655 -15.23 31.57 -16.39
C ASP A 655 -14.06 31.75 -17.39
N CYS A 656 -14.27 31.38 -18.64
CA CYS A 656 -13.29 31.30 -19.72
C CYS A 656 -12.94 32.66 -20.34
N GLN A 657 -13.58 33.74 -19.87
CA GLN A 657 -13.26 35.13 -20.23
C GLN A 657 -11.88 35.54 -19.68
N ARG A 658 -10.79 35.05 -20.31
CA ARG A 658 -9.39 35.37 -19.96
C ARG A 658 -9.09 36.87 -20.06
N ASP A 659 -9.60 37.49 -21.12
CA ASP A 659 -9.58 38.93 -21.35
C ASP A 659 -10.98 39.39 -21.80
N ARG A 660 -11.60 40.23 -20.98
CA ARG A 660 -12.95 40.77 -21.19
C ARG A 660 -12.99 41.93 -22.19
N GLN A 661 -11.85 42.53 -22.51
CA GLN A 661 -11.74 43.49 -23.60
C GLN A 661 -11.68 42.76 -24.95
N ALA A 662 -11.11 41.55 -24.98
CA ALA A 662 -11.04 40.71 -26.18
C ALA A 662 -12.37 40.00 -26.50
N SER A 663 -13.07 39.41 -25.53
CA SER A 663 -14.38 38.78 -25.77
C SER A 663 -15.22 38.64 -24.48
N GLN A 664 -16.54 38.60 -24.66
CA GLN A 664 -17.54 38.36 -23.61
C GLN A 664 -18.08 36.91 -23.62
N ILE A 665 -17.53 36.01 -24.42
CA ILE A 665 -17.98 34.62 -24.49
C ILE A 665 -17.46 33.81 -23.29
N GLY A 666 -18.39 33.27 -22.51
CA GLY A 666 -18.08 32.41 -21.37
C GLY A 666 -17.78 30.96 -21.77
N CYS A 667 -17.48 30.13 -20.77
CA CYS A 667 -17.25 28.70 -20.97
C CYS A 667 -18.47 27.96 -21.57
N PHE A 668 -18.22 26.99 -22.45
CA PHE A 668 -19.20 25.96 -22.81
C PHE A 668 -19.40 24.94 -21.67
N LEU A 669 -20.50 24.20 -21.73
CA LEU A 669 -20.91 23.15 -20.79
C LEU A 669 -21.07 21.82 -21.55
N ALA A 670 -20.55 20.74 -20.96
CA ALA A 670 -20.66 19.36 -21.42
C ALA A 670 -20.60 18.41 -20.21
N GLY A 671 -20.59 17.09 -20.43
CA GLY A 671 -20.44 16.09 -19.39
C GLY A 671 -19.15 16.25 -18.56
N ASP A 672 -18.02 16.36 -19.25
CA ASP A 672 -16.71 16.67 -18.65
C ASP A 672 -16.43 18.19 -18.68
N HIS A 673 -15.90 18.71 -17.57
CA HIS A 673 -15.69 20.16 -17.38
C HIS A 673 -14.44 20.71 -18.08
N ARG A 674 -13.53 19.84 -18.52
CA ARG A 674 -12.34 20.20 -19.32
C ARG A 674 -12.70 20.46 -20.80
N VAL A 675 -13.97 20.45 -21.19
CA VAL A 675 -14.43 20.78 -22.56
C VAL A 675 -13.89 22.11 -23.11
N ASN A 676 -13.55 23.06 -22.22
CA ASN A 676 -12.94 24.36 -22.58
C ASN A 676 -11.41 24.40 -22.44
N GLU A 677 -10.74 23.28 -22.09
CA GLU A 677 -9.28 23.23 -21.93
C GLU A 677 -8.61 23.80 -23.17
N GLN A 678 -8.98 23.31 -24.36
CA GLN A 678 -8.58 23.85 -25.66
C GLN A 678 -9.68 23.66 -26.72
N VAL A 679 -9.67 24.52 -27.74
CA VAL A 679 -10.80 24.68 -28.69
C VAL A 679 -11.09 23.48 -29.60
N ALA A 680 -10.10 22.65 -29.92
CA ALA A 680 -10.28 21.44 -30.72
C ALA A 680 -10.91 20.30 -29.90
N LEU A 681 -10.68 20.26 -28.58
CA LEU A 681 -11.45 19.42 -27.65
C LEU A 681 -12.91 19.90 -27.59
N THR A 682 -13.14 21.22 -27.49
CA THR A 682 -14.49 21.81 -27.59
C THR A 682 -15.21 21.40 -28.88
N ALA A 683 -14.50 21.38 -30.01
CA ALA A 683 -15.03 20.89 -31.29
C ALA A 683 -15.46 19.42 -31.23
N MET A 684 -14.68 18.54 -30.60
CA MET A 684 -15.05 17.12 -30.41
C MET A 684 -16.29 16.93 -29.53
N HIS A 685 -16.38 17.61 -28.38
CA HIS A 685 -17.61 17.55 -27.56
C HIS A 685 -18.83 18.07 -28.35
N THR A 686 -18.67 19.14 -29.14
CA THR A 686 -19.74 19.67 -30.00
C THR A 686 -20.20 18.64 -31.04
N VAL A 687 -19.27 17.94 -31.70
CA VAL A 687 -19.56 16.85 -32.64
C VAL A 687 -20.43 15.76 -32.00
N TRP A 688 -20.08 15.31 -30.78
CA TRP A 688 -20.80 14.19 -30.15
C TRP A 688 -22.17 14.57 -29.57
N VAL A 689 -22.34 15.80 -29.07
CA VAL A 689 -23.67 16.34 -28.73
C VAL A 689 -24.55 16.49 -29.98
N ARG A 690 -23.97 16.93 -31.10
CA ARG A 690 -24.67 16.96 -32.41
C ARG A 690 -25.06 15.55 -32.88
N GLN A 691 -24.16 14.56 -32.75
CA GLN A 691 -24.44 13.18 -33.14
C GLN A 691 -25.58 12.57 -32.31
N HIS A 692 -25.60 12.78 -30.99
CA HIS A 692 -26.73 12.38 -30.16
C HIS A 692 -28.04 13.02 -30.68
N ASN A 693 -28.08 14.33 -30.85
CA ASN A 693 -29.26 15.05 -31.32
C ASN A 693 -29.68 14.67 -32.76
N ARG A 694 -28.75 14.21 -33.61
CA ARG A 694 -29.03 13.66 -34.95
C ARG A 694 -29.74 12.31 -34.87
N LEU A 695 -29.23 11.40 -34.04
CA LEU A 695 -29.76 10.05 -33.88
C LEU A 695 -31.10 10.05 -33.11
N ALA A 696 -31.20 10.81 -32.01
CA ALA A 696 -32.41 10.93 -31.21
C ALA A 696 -33.62 11.44 -32.03
N ARG A 697 -33.42 12.46 -32.89
CA ARG A 697 -34.48 12.93 -33.81
C ARG A 697 -34.93 11.83 -34.79
N ARG A 698 -34.00 11.05 -35.34
CA ARG A 698 -34.33 9.92 -36.24
C ARG A 698 -35.11 8.85 -35.47
N LEU A 699 -34.61 8.37 -34.34
CA LEU A 699 -35.27 7.36 -33.50
C LEU A 699 -36.65 7.79 -33.02
N SER A 700 -36.82 9.04 -32.55
CA SER A 700 -38.13 9.60 -32.19
C SER A 700 -39.10 9.61 -33.37
N SER A 701 -38.64 9.97 -34.59
CA SER A 701 -39.49 9.94 -35.78
C SER A 701 -39.83 8.52 -36.27
N MET A 702 -38.91 7.56 -36.09
CA MET A 702 -39.11 6.16 -36.47
C MET A 702 -39.98 5.40 -35.47
N ASN A 703 -39.95 5.82 -34.20
CA ASN A 703 -40.68 5.21 -33.08
C ASN A 703 -41.55 6.24 -32.32
N PRO A 704 -42.66 6.76 -32.91
CA PRO A 704 -43.45 7.83 -32.30
C PRO A 704 -44.13 7.50 -30.95
N LYS A 705 -44.06 6.24 -30.51
CA LYS A 705 -44.59 5.76 -29.22
C LYS A 705 -43.54 5.70 -28.10
N TRP A 706 -42.25 5.89 -28.41
CA TRP A 706 -41.20 5.92 -27.40
C TRP A 706 -41.31 7.19 -26.57
N SER A 707 -41.05 7.09 -25.27
CA SER A 707 -40.95 8.25 -24.39
C SER A 707 -39.64 9.02 -24.63
N ASP A 708 -39.60 10.28 -24.19
CA ASP A 708 -38.38 11.10 -24.15
C ASP A 708 -37.20 10.34 -23.53
N GLU A 709 -37.45 9.67 -22.41
CA GLU A 709 -36.48 8.83 -21.70
C GLU A 709 -35.99 7.66 -22.55
N GLN A 710 -36.89 6.94 -23.22
CA GLN A 710 -36.51 5.79 -24.04
C GLN A 710 -35.69 6.22 -25.28
N VAL A 711 -36.05 7.35 -25.91
CA VAL A 711 -35.27 7.91 -27.02
C VAL A 711 -33.88 8.34 -26.52
N TYR A 712 -33.79 9.04 -25.39
CA TYR A 712 -32.52 9.45 -24.79
C TYR A 712 -31.61 8.25 -24.49
N GLN A 713 -32.14 7.22 -23.81
CA GLN A 713 -31.35 6.06 -23.38
C GLN A 713 -30.91 5.15 -24.54
N GLU A 714 -31.78 4.84 -25.52
CA GLU A 714 -31.35 4.08 -26.71
C GLU A 714 -30.37 4.89 -27.58
N THR A 715 -30.55 6.22 -27.68
CA THR A 715 -29.56 7.07 -28.37
C THR A 715 -28.23 7.05 -27.64
N ARG A 716 -28.22 7.22 -26.31
CA ARG A 716 -27.02 7.16 -25.46
C ARG A 716 -26.28 5.83 -25.69
N LYS A 717 -26.99 4.71 -25.56
CA LYS A 717 -26.48 3.35 -25.78
C LYS A 717 -25.85 3.16 -27.17
N ILE A 718 -26.43 3.73 -28.23
CA ILE A 718 -25.80 3.75 -29.57
C ILE A 718 -24.49 4.56 -29.56
N ILE A 719 -24.48 5.76 -28.96
CA ILE A 719 -23.26 6.58 -28.85
C ILE A 719 -22.15 5.86 -28.07
N GLU A 720 -22.47 5.20 -26.96
CA GLU A 720 -21.53 4.37 -26.19
C GLU A 720 -20.89 3.29 -27.09
N ALA A 721 -21.70 2.57 -27.88
CA ALA A 721 -21.20 1.60 -28.85
C ALA A 721 -20.34 2.24 -29.95
N GLN A 722 -20.71 3.42 -30.45
CA GLN A 722 -19.90 4.14 -31.44
C GLN A 722 -18.52 4.54 -30.90
N LEU A 723 -18.43 5.03 -29.66
CA LEU A 723 -17.14 5.33 -29.02
C LEU A 723 -16.31 4.05 -28.85
N GLN A 724 -16.90 2.98 -28.32
CA GLN A 724 -16.21 1.71 -28.11
C GLN A 724 -15.66 1.13 -29.43
N ILE A 725 -16.46 1.13 -30.51
CA ILE A 725 -16.01 0.64 -31.82
C ILE A 725 -14.84 1.49 -32.34
N ILE A 726 -14.95 2.82 -32.36
CA ILE A 726 -13.87 3.69 -32.84
C ILE A 726 -12.59 3.47 -32.00
N THR A 727 -12.73 3.42 -30.68
CA THR A 727 -11.61 3.26 -29.76
C THR A 727 -10.91 1.90 -29.90
N TYR A 728 -11.62 0.77 -29.81
CA TYR A 728 -10.97 -0.56 -29.85
C TYR A 728 -10.58 -1.02 -31.26
N LYS A 729 -11.34 -0.66 -32.31
CA LYS A 729 -11.15 -1.15 -33.69
C LYS A 729 -10.31 -0.23 -34.56
N HIS A 730 -10.40 1.09 -34.35
CA HIS A 730 -9.84 2.09 -35.27
C HIS A 730 -8.73 2.97 -34.68
N TRP A 731 -8.63 3.08 -33.35
CA TRP A 731 -7.64 3.93 -32.68
C TRP A 731 -6.58 3.14 -31.90
N LEU A 732 -7.01 2.29 -30.95
CA LEU A 732 -6.13 1.55 -30.04
C LEU A 732 -5.03 0.72 -30.73
N PRO A 733 -5.27 0.04 -31.88
CA PRO A 733 -4.22 -0.69 -32.58
C PRO A 733 -3.01 0.17 -32.94
N TYR A 734 -3.20 1.46 -33.26
CA TYR A 734 -2.11 2.39 -33.57
C TYR A 734 -1.35 2.87 -32.34
N ILE A 735 -1.94 2.74 -31.15
CA ILE A 735 -1.32 3.15 -29.89
C ILE A 735 -0.44 2.03 -29.35
N ILE A 736 -0.96 0.82 -29.25
CA ILE A 736 -0.25 -0.31 -28.63
C ILE A 736 0.38 -1.28 -29.65
N GLY A 737 0.09 -1.17 -30.95
CA GLY A 737 0.58 -2.06 -32.00
C GLY A 737 0.01 -3.48 -31.92
N ASP A 738 0.30 -4.31 -32.93
CA ASP A 738 -0.26 -5.67 -33.06
C ASP A 738 0.06 -6.56 -31.85
N GLU A 739 1.29 -6.49 -31.32
CA GLU A 739 1.66 -7.21 -30.10
C GLU A 739 0.84 -6.77 -28.88
N GLY A 740 0.55 -5.47 -28.74
CA GLY A 740 -0.33 -4.96 -27.70
C GLY A 740 -1.78 -5.42 -27.86
N MET A 741 -2.28 -5.48 -29.11
CA MET A 741 -3.59 -6.04 -29.43
C MET A 741 -3.64 -7.55 -29.14
N ASN A 742 -2.55 -8.28 -29.36
CA ASN A 742 -2.42 -9.69 -28.98
C ASN A 742 -2.43 -9.89 -27.45
N MET A 743 -1.77 -9.01 -26.68
CA MET A 743 -1.85 -9.01 -25.20
C MET A 743 -3.27 -8.76 -24.68
N LEU A 744 -4.03 -7.88 -25.36
CA LEU A 744 -5.43 -7.60 -25.06
C LEU A 744 -6.34 -8.79 -25.42
N GLY A 745 -6.04 -9.44 -26.56
CA GLY A 745 -6.69 -10.65 -27.07
C GLY A 745 -8.12 -10.44 -27.56
N SER A 746 -8.71 -11.44 -28.23
CA SER A 746 -10.13 -11.36 -28.64
C SER A 746 -11.05 -11.17 -27.42
N TYR A 747 -12.20 -10.53 -27.62
CA TYR A 747 -13.24 -10.52 -26.60
C TYR A 747 -13.75 -11.95 -26.35
N LYS A 748 -14.08 -12.26 -25.09
CA LYS A 748 -14.55 -13.58 -24.64
C LYS A 748 -15.89 -13.49 -23.87
N GLY A 749 -16.54 -12.33 -23.88
CA GLY A 749 -17.71 -12.04 -23.06
C GLY A 749 -17.37 -11.34 -21.73
N TYR A 750 -18.39 -10.75 -21.11
CA TYR A 750 -18.28 -10.05 -19.83
C TYR A 750 -17.95 -11.02 -18.68
N ASN A 751 -16.98 -10.63 -17.85
CA ASN A 751 -16.55 -11.37 -16.67
C ASN A 751 -16.72 -10.52 -15.39
N ARG A 752 -17.74 -10.86 -14.59
CA ARG A 752 -18.07 -10.19 -13.31
C ARG A 752 -16.98 -10.24 -12.23
N ASN A 753 -15.89 -10.97 -12.43
CA ASN A 753 -14.76 -11.03 -11.50
C ASN A 753 -13.62 -10.07 -11.89
N ILE A 754 -13.72 -9.37 -13.02
CA ILE A 754 -12.78 -8.33 -13.43
C ILE A 754 -13.28 -6.99 -12.88
N ASN A 755 -12.36 -6.22 -12.28
CA ASN A 755 -12.60 -4.85 -11.84
C ASN A 755 -12.23 -3.88 -12.98
N PRO A 756 -13.21 -3.22 -13.64
CA PRO A 756 -12.97 -2.25 -14.70
C PRO A 756 -12.47 -0.87 -14.20
N SER A 757 -12.46 -0.59 -12.90
CA SER A 757 -12.05 0.73 -12.37
C SER A 757 -10.67 1.16 -12.89
N ILE A 758 -10.54 2.43 -13.29
CA ILE A 758 -9.25 2.97 -13.76
C ILE A 758 -8.19 2.87 -12.68
N SER A 759 -7.03 2.33 -13.04
CA SER A 759 -5.87 2.25 -12.16
C SER A 759 -5.12 3.58 -12.07
N ASN A 760 -4.55 3.84 -10.90
CA ASN A 760 -3.87 5.10 -10.59
C ASN A 760 -2.66 5.34 -11.54
N VAL A 761 -1.89 4.29 -11.84
CA VAL A 761 -0.76 4.37 -12.79
C VAL A 761 -1.20 4.67 -14.22
N PHE A 762 -2.39 4.21 -14.64
CA PHE A 762 -2.91 4.48 -15.98
C PHE A 762 -3.30 5.95 -16.14
N ALA A 763 -4.16 6.48 -15.25
CA ALA A 763 -4.62 7.87 -15.30
C ALA A 763 -3.50 8.90 -15.03
N THR A 764 -2.51 8.51 -14.21
CA THR A 764 -1.48 9.45 -13.73
C THR A 764 -0.20 9.42 -14.56
N ALA A 765 0.11 8.28 -15.19
CA ALA A 765 1.31 8.12 -16.01
C ALA A 765 1.01 7.57 -17.41
N ALA A 766 0.56 6.32 -17.53
CA ALA A 766 0.62 5.60 -18.80
C ALA A 766 -0.23 6.23 -19.92
N PHE A 767 -1.47 6.66 -19.62
CA PHE A 767 -2.33 7.26 -20.65
C PHE A 767 -1.98 8.71 -20.99
N ARG A 768 -1.10 9.34 -20.19
CA ARG A 768 -0.52 10.67 -20.47
C ARG A 768 0.58 10.66 -21.53
N PHE A 769 0.77 9.54 -22.23
CA PHE A 769 1.64 9.46 -23.41
C PHE A 769 1.21 10.44 -24.52
N GLY A 770 -0.10 10.70 -24.64
CA GLY A 770 -0.67 11.60 -25.64
C GLY A 770 -0.10 13.02 -25.62
N HIS A 771 0.39 13.49 -24.46
CA HIS A 771 1.08 14.78 -24.36
C HIS A 771 2.30 14.90 -25.29
N GLY A 772 2.97 13.79 -25.61
CA GLY A 772 4.10 13.75 -26.54
C GLY A 772 3.71 13.92 -28.02
N LEU A 773 2.41 13.81 -28.34
CA LEU A 773 1.87 13.89 -29.70
C LEU A 773 1.28 15.27 -30.05
N ILE A 774 1.24 16.19 -29.08
CA ILE A 774 0.65 17.52 -29.21
C ILE A 774 1.56 18.45 -30.03
N ASN A 775 1.00 19.03 -31.09
CA ASN A 775 1.64 20.11 -31.85
C ASN A 775 1.64 21.44 -31.06
N PRO A 776 2.65 22.32 -31.23
CA PRO A 776 2.65 23.67 -30.64
C PRO A 776 1.64 24.62 -31.30
N VAL A 777 1.00 24.19 -32.39
CA VAL A 777 0.04 24.95 -33.20
C VAL A 777 -1.20 24.10 -33.46
N PHE A 778 -2.38 24.66 -33.21
CA PHE A 778 -3.64 24.16 -33.75
C PHE A 778 -3.91 24.83 -35.09
N TYR A 779 -3.92 24.01 -36.14
CA TYR A 779 -4.23 24.45 -37.49
C TYR A 779 -5.73 24.68 -37.64
N ARG A 780 -6.10 25.72 -38.40
CA ARG A 780 -7.49 26.08 -38.70
C ARG A 780 -7.66 26.21 -40.20
N LEU A 781 -8.28 25.22 -40.83
CA LEU A 781 -8.24 25.07 -42.30
C LEU A 781 -9.60 25.25 -42.98
N ASN A 782 -9.60 25.93 -44.12
CA ASN A 782 -10.74 26.07 -45.02
C ASN A 782 -11.05 24.73 -45.76
N SER A 783 -12.08 24.70 -46.59
CA SER A 783 -12.47 23.50 -47.37
C SER A 783 -11.39 22.97 -48.33
N SER A 784 -10.43 23.80 -48.73
CA SER A 784 -9.28 23.47 -49.57
C SER A 784 -8.04 23.03 -48.76
N LEU A 785 -8.17 22.91 -47.44
CA LEU A 785 -7.10 22.64 -46.47
C LEU A 785 -6.02 23.73 -46.34
N GLU A 786 -6.35 24.97 -46.72
CA GLU A 786 -5.48 26.14 -46.51
C GLU A 786 -5.88 26.87 -45.21
N PRO A 787 -4.96 27.60 -44.55
CA PRO A 787 -5.29 28.39 -43.36
C PRO A 787 -6.45 29.38 -43.58
N ILE A 788 -7.37 29.48 -42.62
CA ILE A 788 -8.42 30.51 -42.62
C ILE A 788 -7.82 31.93 -42.45
N PRO A 789 -8.53 33.01 -42.83
CA PRO A 789 -8.03 34.38 -42.73
C PRO A 789 -7.56 34.80 -41.32
N GLU A 790 -8.17 34.25 -40.28
CA GLU A 790 -7.80 34.47 -38.88
C GLU A 790 -6.50 33.76 -38.46
N GLY A 791 -5.90 32.96 -39.36
CA GLY A 791 -4.65 32.22 -39.17
C GLY A 791 -4.75 30.96 -38.32
N ASN A 792 -3.62 30.30 -38.09
CA ASN A 792 -3.52 29.19 -37.13
C ASN A 792 -3.35 29.70 -35.69
N LEU A 793 -3.64 28.87 -34.68
CA LEU A 793 -3.51 29.23 -33.27
C LEU A 793 -2.25 28.61 -32.67
N LEU A 794 -1.42 29.41 -32.00
CA LEU A 794 -0.44 28.84 -31.05
C LEU A 794 -1.20 28.18 -29.90
N LEU A 795 -0.64 27.10 -29.36
CA LEU A 795 -1.28 26.29 -28.33
C LEU A 795 -1.68 27.11 -27.08
N ARG A 796 -0.81 28.03 -26.63
CA ARG A 796 -1.12 28.97 -25.53
C ARG A 796 -2.36 29.86 -25.76
N ASP A 797 -2.68 30.15 -27.02
CA ASP A 797 -3.79 31.01 -27.47
C ASP A 797 -5.05 30.20 -27.82
N ALA A 798 -4.95 28.87 -27.84
CA ALA A 798 -6.06 27.93 -27.96
C ALA A 798 -6.67 27.58 -26.60
N PHE A 799 -5.93 27.69 -25.49
CA PHE A 799 -6.43 27.33 -24.16
C PHE A 799 -7.52 28.30 -23.67
N PHE A 800 -8.60 27.76 -23.09
CA PHE A 800 -9.75 28.49 -22.51
C PHE A 800 -10.27 29.64 -23.38
N SER A 801 -10.34 29.40 -24.69
CA SER A 801 -10.72 30.43 -25.67
C SER A 801 -11.96 30.05 -26.49
N PRO A 802 -13.12 29.75 -25.84
CA PRO A 802 -14.35 29.31 -26.53
C PRO A 802 -14.88 30.35 -27.54
N TRP A 803 -14.55 31.63 -27.33
CA TRP A 803 -14.81 32.70 -28.27
C TRP A 803 -14.25 32.43 -29.67
N ARG A 804 -13.08 31.75 -29.79
CA ARG A 804 -12.50 31.35 -31.09
C ARG A 804 -13.45 30.44 -31.88
N VAL A 805 -14.16 29.55 -31.19
CA VAL A 805 -15.15 28.65 -31.85
C VAL A 805 -16.38 29.44 -32.27
N LYS A 806 -16.89 30.33 -31.41
CA LYS A 806 -18.11 31.09 -31.69
C LYS A 806 -17.91 32.20 -32.74
N GLU A 807 -16.77 32.88 -32.72
CA GLU A 807 -16.53 34.12 -33.46
C GLU A 807 -15.56 33.94 -34.65
N GLN A 808 -14.79 32.85 -34.72
CA GLN A 808 -13.76 32.64 -35.74
C GLN A 808 -13.92 31.29 -36.49
N GLY A 809 -15.09 31.11 -37.11
CA GLY A 809 -15.31 30.08 -38.14
C GLY A 809 -15.94 28.76 -37.67
N GLY A 810 -16.35 28.63 -36.41
CA GLY A 810 -16.99 27.41 -35.89
C GLY A 810 -16.01 26.28 -35.57
N ILE A 811 -16.53 25.05 -35.53
CA ILE A 811 -15.74 23.85 -35.23
C ILE A 811 -15.00 23.32 -36.48
N ASP A 812 -15.55 23.57 -37.67
CA ASP A 812 -15.08 23.04 -38.95
C ASP A 812 -13.57 23.25 -39.21
N PRO A 813 -13.01 24.47 -39.07
CA PRO A 813 -11.59 24.68 -39.35
C PRO A 813 -10.67 23.88 -38.43
N LEU A 814 -11.08 23.67 -37.18
CA LEU A 814 -10.35 22.86 -36.20
C LEU A 814 -10.44 21.37 -36.54
N LEU A 815 -11.63 20.88 -36.93
CA LEU A 815 -11.79 19.51 -37.40
C LEU A 815 -10.88 19.21 -38.61
N ARG A 816 -10.87 20.11 -39.62
CA ARG A 816 -9.97 19.99 -40.79
C ARG A 816 -8.50 20.04 -40.40
N GLY A 817 -8.12 20.94 -39.50
CA GLY A 817 -6.74 21.01 -38.98
C GLY A 817 -6.28 19.75 -38.25
N MET A 818 -7.21 19.01 -37.63
CA MET A 818 -6.87 17.76 -36.92
C MET A 818 -6.69 16.56 -37.84
N TYR A 819 -7.57 16.34 -38.82
CA TYR A 819 -7.42 15.22 -39.77
C TYR A 819 -6.55 15.54 -40.99
N GLY A 820 -6.31 16.82 -41.28
CA GLY A 820 -5.52 17.28 -42.43
C GLY A 820 -4.06 17.62 -42.14
N VAL A 821 -3.63 17.62 -40.86
CA VAL A 821 -2.24 17.88 -40.47
C VAL A 821 -1.73 16.74 -39.59
N SER A 822 -0.46 16.38 -39.76
CA SER A 822 0.22 15.35 -38.98
C SER A 822 0.29 15.69 -37.49
N ALA A 823 0.25 14.67 -36.64
CA ALA A 823 0.61 14.81 -35.23
C ALA A 823 2.11 15.14 -35.09
N LYS A 824 2.53 15.57 -33.90
CA LYS A 824 3.95 15.54 -33.54
C LYS A 824 4.36 14.09 -33.25
N ILE A 825 5.52 13.62 -33.73
CA ILE A 825 6.06 12.33 -33.30
C ILE A 825 6.71 12.44 -31.91
N LYS A 826 6.56 11.40 -31.08
CA LYS A 826 7.23 11.29 -29.78
C LYS A 826 8.57 10.54 -29.94
N LEU A 827 9.70 11.20 -29.68
CA LEU A 827 11.05 10.61 -29.70
C LEU A 827 11.77 10.91 -28.37
N PRO A 828 12.75 10.13 -27.90
CA PRO A 828 13.35 10.33 -26.58
C PRO A 828 14.09 11.68 -26.38
N GLN A 829 14.39 12.42 -27.46
CA GLN A 829 14.99 13.77 -27.45
C GLN A 829 13.95 14.88 -27.72
N GLN A 830 12.73 14.49 -28.09
CA GLN A 830 11.66 15.38 -28.53
C GLN A 830 10.34 14.94 -27.89
N ILE A 831 10.22 15.10 -26.57
CA ILE A 831 9.04 14.63 -25.82
C ILE A 831 7.91 15.67 -25.86
N LEU A 832 7.96 16.74 -25.05
CA LEU A 832 6.94 17.80 -25.04
C LEU A 832 7.48 19.11 -25.63
N ASN A 833 6.67 19.79 -26.43
CA ASN A 833 7.01 21.09 -27.00
C ASN A 833 6.99 22.21 -25.94
N VAL A 834 7.74 23.30 -26.16
CA VAL A 834 7.84 24.42 -25.21
C VAL A 834 6.53 25.16 -24.91
N GLU A 835 5.49 25.07 -25.75
CA GLU A 835 4.18 25.64 -25.40
C GLU A 835 3.53 24.89 -24.23
N LEU A 836 3.96 23.65 -23.95
CA LEU A 836 3.50 22.83 -22.82
C LEU A 836 4.43 22.87 -21.59
N THR A 837 5.73 23.09 -21.76
CA THR A 837 6.70 23.11 -20.64
C THR A 837 7.12 24.51 -20.19
N GLU A 838 7.10 25.49 -21.09
CA GLU A 838 7.54 26.87 -20.81
C GLU A 838 6.37 27.88 -20.82
N ARG A 839 5.25 27.58 -21.50
CA ARG A 839 4.15 28.55 -21.74
C ARG A 839 2.75 28.03 -21.43
N LEU A 840 2.63 26.94 -20.65
CA LEU A 840 1.32 26.35 -20.33
C LEU A 840 0.43 27.39 -19.62
N PHE A 841 -0.70 27.68 -20.26
CA PHE A 841 -1.69 28.67 -19.83
C PHE A 841 -1.19 30.12 -19.68
N HIS A 842 -0.06 30.47 -20.33
CA HIS A 842 0.48 31.83 -20.32
C HIS A 842 -0.58 32.90 -20.66
N ILE A 843 -0.90 33.76 -19.70
CA ILE A 843 -1.59 35.03 -19.91
C ILE A 843 -0.50 36.11 -19.85
N THR A 844 -0.64 37.16 -20.66
CA THR A 844 0.36 38.20 -21.00
C THR A 844 1.13 38.90 -19.86
N ARG A 845 0.89 38.58 -18.58
CA ARG A 845 1.57 39.12 -17.39
C ARG A 845 1.71 38.12 -16.22
N ALA A 846 1.61 36.80 -16.42
CA ALA A 846 1.58 35.82 -15.33
C ALA A 846 2.47 34.58 -15.56
N ILE A 847 3.07 34.09 -14.47
CA ILE A 847 3.96 32.91 -14.40
C ILE A 847 3.31 31.69 -15.07
N SER A 848 3.90 31.20 -16.16
CA SER A 848 3.43 30.01 -16.88
C SER A 848 3.68 28.72 -16.10
N LEU A 849 2.80 27.74 -16.29
CA LEU A 849 2.98 26.39 -15.76
C LEU A 849 3.91 25.54 -16.65
N ASP A 850 4.18 24.32 -16.21
CA ASP A 850 4.96 23.30 -16.92
C ASP A 850 4.22 21.95 -16.81
N LEU A 851 3.71 21.43 -17.94
CA LEU A 851 2.91 20.20 -17.96
C LEU A 851 3.74 18.96 -17.63
N ALA A 852 5.01 18.92 -18.05
CA ALA A 852 5.90 17.80 -17.76
C ALA A 852 6.22 17.75 -16.27
N ALA A 853 6.62 18.90 -15.71
CA ALA A 853 6.86 19.00 -14.27
C ALA A 853 5.59 18.68 -13.46
N ALA A 854 4.42 19.11 -13.93
CA ALA A 854 3.14 18.77 -13.29
C ALA A 854 2.82 17.26 -13.35
N ASN A 855 3.17 16.53 -14.42
CA ASN A 855 2.99 15.08 -14.50
C ASN A 855 3.91 14.33 -13.52
N ILE A 856 5.16 14.78 -13.39
CA ILE A 856 6.15 14.23 -12.46
C ILE A 856 5.69 14.47 -11.02
N GLN A 857 5.39 15.72 -10.67
CA GLN A 857 4.90 16.09 -9.34
C GLN A 857 3.59 15.37 -8.98
N ARG A 858 2.69 15.15 -9.96
CA ARG A 858 1.46 14.36 -9.77
C ARG A 858 1.74 12.88 -9.55
N SER A 859 2.75 12.30 -10.21
CA SER A 859 3.18 10.92 -9.97
C SER A 859 3.66 10.73 -8.52
N ARG A 860 4.39 11.71 -7.99
CA ARG A 860 4.85 11.74 -6.58
C ARG A 860 3.70 11.98 -5.59
N ASP A 861 2.78 12.88 -5.91
CA ASP A 861 1.56 13.17 -5.13
C ASP A 861 0.63 11.95 -5.00
N HIS A 862 0.54 11.15 -6.07
CA HIS A 862 -0.23 9.91 -6.11
C HIS A 862 0.53 8.70 -5.53
N GLY A 863 1.75 8.88 -5.04
CA GLY A 863 2.56 7.80 -4.47
C GLY A 863 2.82 6.66 -5.45
N LEU A 864 3.05 6.95 -6.73
CA LEU A 864 3.43 5.92 -7.70
C LEU A 864 4.85 5.41 -7.42
N GLN A 865 5.06 4.11 -7.60
CA GLN A 865 6.40 3.51 -7.50
C GLN A 865 7.32 3.93 -8.66
N SER A 866 8.61 3.60 -8.53
CA SER A 866 9.63 3.81 -9.55
C SER A 866 9.29 3.17 -10.90
N TYR A 867 9.85 3.73 -11.97
CA TYR A 867 9.83 3.14 -13.31
C TYR A 867 10.24 1.66 -13.34
N THR A 868 11.31 1.31 -12.61
CA THR A 868 11.82 -0.06 -12.49
C THR A 868 10.84 -1.03 -11.85
N ALA A 869 10.14 -0.62 -10.77
CA ALA A 869 9.11 -1.43 -10.13
C ALA A 869 7.94 -1.72 -11.10
N TRP A 870 7.57 -0.75 -11.92
CA TRP A 870 6.54 -0.93 -12.94
C TRP A 870 7.00 -1.78 -14.13
N ARG A 871 8.28 -1.71 -14.53
CA ARG A 871 8.86 -2.67 -15.48
C ARG A 871 8.86 -4.09 -14.92
N LYS A 872 9.16 -4.26 -13.62
CA LYS A 872 9.06 -5.56 -12.94
C LYS A 872 7.64 -6.11 -12.91
N PHE A 873 6.64 -5.27 -12.63
CA PHE A 873 5.22 -5.63 -12.74
C PHE A 873 4.80 -6.10 -14.15
N CYS A 874 5.41 -5.54 -15.19
CA CYS A 874 5.18 -5.93 -16.59
C CYS A 874 6.10 -7.06 -17.09
N HIS A 875 6.92 -7.67 -16.23
CA HIS A 875 7.93 -8.69 -16.57
C HIS A 875 8.97 -8.21 -17.61
N LEU A 876 9.26 -6.91 -17.65
CA LEU A 876 10.13 -6.27 -18.63
C LEU A 876 11.58 -6.15 -18.15
N ARG A 877 12.31 -7.27 -18.19
CA ARG A 877 13.70 -7.43 -17.70
C ARG A 877 13.86 -7.03 -16.21
N PRO A 878 13.05 -7.62 -15.30
CA PRO A 878 12.97 -7.23 -13.88
C PRO A 878 14.28 -7.36 -13.09
N ASP A 879 15.11 -8.35 -13.46
CA ASP A 879 16.28 -8.76 -12.67
C ASP A 879 17.60 -8.42 -13.39
N GLU A 880 17.54 -7.53 -14.41
CA GLU A 880 18.68 -7.09 -15.23
C GLU A 880 18.92 -5.57 -15.20
N ILE A 881 18.06 -4.77 -14.55
CA ILE A 881 18.17 -3.30 -14.53
C ILE A 881 18.88 -2.88 -13.25
N HIS A 882 20.18 -2.58 -13.35
CA HIS A 882 21.01 -2.12 -12.23
C HIS A 882 21.61 -0.73 -12.50
N ASP A 883 21.85 -0.37 -13.76
CA ASP A 883 22.31 0.95 -14.18
C ASP A 883 21.54 1.45 -15.43
N PHE A 884 21.71 2.74 -15.74
CA PHE A 884 21.14 3.40 -16.91
C PHE A 884 21.61 2.80 -18.25
N GLU A 885 22.74 2.06 -18.33
CA GLU A 885 23.11 1.33 -19.55
C GLU A 885 22.22 0.10 -19.84
N ASP A 886 21.52 -0.46 -18.85
CA ASP A 886 20.63 -1.61 -19.06
C ASP A 886 19.35 -1.24 -19.83
N LEU A 887 19.01 0.05 -19.80
CA LEU A 887 17.90 0.64 -20.54
C LEU A 887 18.19 0.82 -22.05
N ARG A 888 19.39 0.52 -22.54
CA ARG A 888 19.82 0.77 -23.94
C ARG A 888 18.94 0.19 -25.04
N ASN A 889 18.17 -0.87 -24.75
CA ASN A 889 17.27 -1.50 -25.71
C ASN A 889 15.84 -0.93 -25.65
N ASP A 890 15.48 -0.18 -24.60
CA ASP A 890 14.19 0.50 -24.48
C ASP A 890 14.31 2.02 -24.70
N ILE A 891 15.46 2.62 -24.40
CA ILE A 891 15.81 4.02 -24.62
C ILE A 891 17.12 4.01 -25.41
N SER A 892 17.02 3.89 -26.73
CA SER A 892 18.19 3.70 -27.63
C SER A 892 19.22 4.82 -27.48
N ASP A 893 18.76 6.07 -27.39
CA ASP A 893 19.64 7.23 -27.37
C ASP A 893 20.52 7.32 -26.12
N VAL A 894 21.81 7.47 -26.39
CA VAL A 894 22.87 7.55 -25.39
C VAL A 894 22.80 8.88 -24.63
N GLN A 895 22.40 9.99 -25.27
CA GLN A 895 22.39 11.27 -24.59
C GLN A 895 21.23 11.38 -23.59
N THR A 896 20.01 10.95 -23.95
CA THR A 896 18.89 10.82 -23.00
C THR A 896 19.26 9.94 -21.81
N ARG A 897 19.92 8.79 -22.01
CA ARG A 897 20.35 7.91 -20.91
C ARG A 897 21.45 8.51 -20.02
N ARG A 898 22.41 9.25 -20.60
CA ARG A 898 23.40 10.02 -19.83
C ARG A 898 22.74 11.09 -18.98
N THR A 899 21.83 11.90 -19.57
CA THR A 899 21.11 12.93 -18.82
C THR A 899 20.21 12.32 -17.73
N LEU A 900 19.60 11.15 -17.96
CA LEU A 900 18.88 10.40 -16.92
C LEU A 900 19.80 10.04 -15.74
N ARG A 901 21.00 9.51 -16.02
CA ARG A 901 22.02 9.23 -14.99
C ARG A 901 22.42 10.50 -14.24
N ASP A 902 22.63 11.60 -14.95
CA ASP A 902 23.04 12.88 -14.36
C ASP A 902 21.95 13.52 -13.50
N VAL A 903 20.67 13.30 -13.80
CA VAL A 903 19.53 13.92 -13.10
C VAL A 903 19.03 13.04 -11.95
N TYR A 904 18.81 11.75 -12.15
CA TYR A 904 18.23 10.85 -11.14
C TYR A 904 19.25 10.15 -10.23
N LYS A 905 20.52 10.05 -10.68
CA LYS A 905 21.66 9.39 -10.02
C LYS A 905 21.54 7.87 -9.79
N HIS A 906 20.33 7.35 -9.59
CA HIS A 906 20.03 5.93 -9.41
C HIS A 906 18.81 5.54 -10.25
N VAL A 907 18.82 4.36 -10.86
CA VAL A 907 17.76 3.95 -11.81
C VAL A 907 16.38 3.77 -11.13
N ASP A 908 16.35 3.29 -9.89
CA ASP A 908 15.13 3.22 -9.06
C ASP A 908 14.58 4.57 -8.59
N ASN A 909 15.27 5.68 -8.84
CA ASN A 909 14.73 7.02 -8.54
C ASN A 909 13.85 7.57 -9.67
N ILE A 910 13.90 7.00 -10.89
CA ILE A 910 13.16 7.48 -12.05
C ILE A 910 11.64 7.41 -11.80
N ASP A 911 10.96 8.56 -11.92
CA ASP A 911 9.50 8.64 -11.85
C ASP A 911 8.87 7.85 -13.04
N VAL A 912 7.85 7.04 -12.77
CA VAL A 912 7.28 6.11 -13.79
C VAL A 912 6.83 6.80 -15.09
N TRP A 913 6.28 8.03 -15.01
CA TRP A 913 5.91 8.78 -16.20
C TRP A 913 7.12 9.13 -17.07
N VAL A 914 8.25 9.48 -16.45
CA VAL A 914 9.49 9.89 -17.13
C VAL A 914 10.15 8.70 -17.81
N GLY A 915 10.29 7.58 -17.10
CA GLY A 915 10.85 6.37 -17.70
C GLY A 915 9.99 5.88 -18.87
N GLY A 916 8.67 5.72 -18.67
CA GLY A 916 7.77 5.21 -19.71
C GLY A 916 7.55 6.14 -20.90
N ILE A 917 7.65 7.47 -20.74
CA ILE A 917 7.56 8.39 -21.88
C ILE A 917 8.85 8.41 -22.73
N LEU A 918 10.01 8.22 -22.09
CA LEU A 918 11.33 8.22 -22.74
C LEU A 918 11.66 6.92 -23.47
N GLU A 919 10.96 5.81 -23.20
CA GLU A 919 11.09 4.59 -24.00
C GLU A 919 10.80 4.85 -25.49
N ASP A 920 11.51 4.18 -26.40
CA ASP A 920 11.28 4.26 -27.84
C ASP A 920 9.87 3.76 -28.22
N ASN A 921 9.30 4.32 -29.30
CA ASN A 921 8.04 3.79 -29.83
C ASN A 921 8.30 2.43 -30.46
N LEU A 922 7.53 1.42 -30.04
CA LEU A 922 7.62 0.10 -30.65
C LEU A 922 7.01 0.07 -32.06
N PRO A 923 7.38 -0.90 -32.92
CA PRO A 923 6.82 -1.03 -34.27
C PRO A 923 5.29 -1.01 -34.26
N GLY A 924 4.69 -0.17 -35.11
CA GLY A 924 3.24 0.01 -35.21
C GLY A 924 2.56 0.71 -34.02
N ALA A 925 3.31 1.15 -33.01
CA ALA A 925 2.80 1.73 -31.77
C ALA A 925 3.23 3.21 -31.57
N LYS A 926 2.65 3.86 -30.55
CA LYS A 926 3.03 5.22 -30.09
C LYS A 926 3.53 5.27 -28.65
N VAL A 927 3.84 4.09 -28.10
CA VAL A 927 4.36 3.92 -26.74
C VAL A 927 5.47 2.85 -26.73
N GLY A 928 6.29 2.91 -25.68
CA GLY A 928 7.30 1.89 -25.40
C GLY A 928 6.75 0.66 -24.65
N PRO A 929 7.61 -0.32 -24.35
CA PRO A 929 7.22 -1.58 -23.71
C PRO A 929 6.38 -1.43 -22.45
N LEU A 930 6.73 -0.50 -21.55
CA LEU A 930 6.04 -0.35 -20.27
C LEU A 930 4.63 0.21 -20.47
N PHE A 931 4.50 1.31 -21.20
CA PHE A 931 3.20 1.91 -21.45
C PHE A 931 2.31 1.02 -22.33
N ARG A 932 2.86 0.25 -23.27
CA ARG A 932 2.12 -0.81 -23.99
C ARG A 932 1.47 -1.79 -23.00
N CYS A 933 2.26 -2.34 -22.07
CA CYS A 933 1.77 -3.28 -21.06
C CYS A 933 0.64 -2.69 -20.21
N LEU A 934 0.87 -1.49 -19.64
CA LEU A 934 -0.10 -0.85 -18.74
C LEU A 934 -1.40 -0.47 -19.47
N ILE A 935 -1.30 0.06 -20.69
CA ILE A 935 -2.47 0.41 -21.52
C ILE A 935 -3.23 -0.84 -21.93
N ALA A 936 -2.57 -1.86 -22.50
CA ALA A 936 -3.23 -3.10 -22.91
C ALA A 936 -3.97 -3.77 -21.73
N LYS A 937 -3.36 -3.77 -20.53
CA LYS A 937 -3.97 -4.31 -19.31
C LYS A 937 -5.20 -3.53 -18.86
N GLN A 938 -5.16 -2.19 -18.88
CA GLN A 938 -6.34 -1.38 -18.52
C GLN A 938 -7.46 -1.54 -19.55
N PHE A 939 -7.18 -1.43 -20.84
CA PHE A 939 -8.19 -1.59 -21.89
C PHE A 939 -8.81 -3.00 -21.89
N LYS A 940 -8.02 -4.04 -21.59
CA LYS A 940 -8.56 -5.38 -21.37
C LYS A 940 -9.54 -5.42 -20.18
N ALA A 941 -9.20 -4.81 -19.05
CA ALA A 941 -10.08 -4.74 -17.89
C ALA A 941 -11.37 -3.95 -18.15
N LEU A 942 -11.26 -2.82 -18.88
CA LEU A 942 -12.39 -2.00 -19.31
C LEU A 942 -13.36 -2.75 -20.23
N ARG A 943 -12.85 -3.53 -21.18
CA ARG A 943 -13.68 -4.34 -22.07
C ARG A 943 -14.28 -5.55 -21.37
N ASP A 944 -13.44 -6.37 -20.75
CA ASP A 944 -13.84 -7.68 -20.24
C ASP A 944 -14.64 -7.54 -18.92
N GLY A 945 -14.49 -6.41 -18.21
CA GLY A 945 -15.21 -6.06 -16.97
C GLY A 945 -16.47 -5.19 -17.16
N ASP A 946 -16.88 -4.86 -18.38
CA ASP A 946 -18.08 -4.04 -18.64
C ASP A 946 -19.31 -4.88 -19.04
N ARG A 947 -20.36 -4.84 -18.21
CA ARG A 947 -21.65 -5.50 -18.48
C ARG A 947 -22.42 -4.89 -19.67
N TYR A 948 -22.08 -3.69 -20.13
CA TYR A 948 -22.68 -2.99 -21.26
C TYR A 948 -21.76 -2.86 -22.49
N PHE A 949 -20.60 -3.57 -22.52
CA PHE A 949 -19.74 -3.57 -23.70
C PHE A 949 -20.51 -4.04 -24.94
N HIS A 950 -20.39 -3.31 -26.05
CA HIS A 950 -21.26 -3.45 -27.21
C HIS A 950 -21.32 -4.85 -27.83
N GLU A 951 -20.19 -5.60 -27.83
CA GLU A 951 -20.16 -6.98 -28.34
C GLU A 951 -20.79 -8.02 -27.40
N LYS A 952 -21.20 -7.65 -26.18
CA LYS A 952 -21.80 -8.58 -25.22
C LYS A 952 -23.19 -9.03 -25.72
N PRO A 953 -23.47 -10.35 -25.77
CA PRO A 953 -24.79 -10.85 -26.08
C PRO A 953 -25.88 -10.24 -25.18
N GLY A 954 -27.00 -9.86 -25.81
CA GLY A 954 -28.15 -9.24 -25.17
C GLY A 954 -28.11 -7.71 -25.06
N ILE A 955 -27.00 -7.04 -25.39
CA ILE A 955 -26.96 -5.56 -25.42
C ILE A 955 -27.58 -5.01 -26.71
N PHE A 956 -27.20 -5.60 -27.85
CA PHE A 956 -27.78 -5.33 -29.18
C PHE A 956 -28.18 -6.63 -29.87
N THR A 957 -29.13 -6.55 -30.80
CA THR A 957 -29.45 -7.68 -31.70
C THR A 957 -28.36 -7.86 -32.76
N SER A 958 -28.30 -9.03 -33.42
CA SER A 958 -27.32 -9.26 -34.49
C SER A 958 -27.45 -8.26 -35.64
N GLN A 959 -28.67 -7.82 -35.97
CA GLN A 959 -28.91 -6.81 -37.01
C GLN A 959 -28.42 -5.43 -36.58
N GLN A 960 -28.70 -5.02 -35.35
CA GLN A 960 -28.19 -3.79 -34.75
C GLN A 960 -26.66 -3.77 -34.73
N MET A 961 -26.03 -4.89 -34.34
CA MET A 961 -24.57 -5.00 -34.30
C MET A 961 -23.93 -4.95 -35.69
N ASN A 962 -24.50 -5.64 -36.68
CA ASN A 962 -24.05 -5.56 -38.08
C ASN A 962 -24.11 -4.12 -38.63
N SER A 963 -25.08 -3.33 -38.18
CA SER A 963 -25.16 -1.90 -38.52
C SER A 963 -24.10 -1.08 -37.78
N LEU A 964 -23.96 -1.26 -36.46
CA LEU A 964 -22.98 -0.52 -35.64
C LEU A 964 -21.53 -0.74 -36.07
N GLN A 965 -21.18 -1.94 -36.53
CA GLN A 965 -19.83 -2.28 -37.00
C GLN A 965 -19.34 -1.47 -38.21
N LYS A 966 -20.23 -0.72 -38.89
CA LYS A 966 -19.93 0.26 -39.95
C LYS A 966 -19.46 1.62 -39.41
N THR A 967 -19.56 1.86 -38.10
CA THR A 967 -19.20 3.14 -37.47
C THR A 967 -17.75 3.52 -37.76
N THR A 968 -17.55 4.73 -38.29
CA THR A 968 -16.23 5.36 -38.42
C THR A 968 -16.27 6.78 -37.89
N LEU A 969 -15.16 7.27 -37.32
CA LEU A 969 -15.07 8.67 -36.91
C LEU A 969 -15.22 9.62 -38.11
N ALA A 970 -14.71 9.23 -39.29
CA ALA A 970 -14.88 9.98 -40.53
C ALA A 970 -16.36 10.29 -40.82
N LYS A 971 -17.26 9.29 -40.70
CA LYS A 971 -18.69 9.52 -40.90
C LYS A 971 -19.30 10.41 -39.82
N VAL A 972 -18.95 10.20 -38.55
CA VAL A 972 -19.44 11.05 -37.46
C VAL A 972 -19.05 12.52 -37.68
N LEU A 973 -17.85 12.79 -38.20
CA LEU A 973 -17.41 14.14 -38.54
C LEU A 973 -18.13 14.73 -39.77
N CYS A 974 -18.32 13.96 -40.84
CA CYS A 974 -19.13 14.38 -42.01
C CYS A 974 -20.54 14.86 -41.60
N GLU A 975 -21.22 14.07 -40.77
CA GLU A 975 -22.62 14.30 -40.43
C GLU A 975 -22.81 15.47 -39.45
N ASN A 976 -21.81 15.76 -38.62
CA ASN A 976 -21.90 16.71 -37.51
C ASN A 976 -21.02 17.97 -37.66
N GLY A 977 -20.08 18.00 -38.61
CA GLY A 977 -19.48 19.25 -39.10
C GLY A 977 -20.53 20.11 -39.80
N ASP A 978 -20.31 21.41 -39.87
CA ASP A 978 -21.25 22.34 -40.51
C ASP A 978 -21.13 22.31 -42.05
N ARG A 979 -19.91 22.20 -42.59
CA ARG A 979 -19.58 22.18 -44.03
C ARG A 979 -18.40 21.22 -44.34
N ILE A 980 -18.48 19.98 -43.84
CA ILE A 980 -17.50 18.92 -44.17
C ILE A 980 -18.10 18.02 -45.26
N GLU A 981 -17.62 18.18 -46.49
CA GLU A 981 -18.09 17.44 -47.67
C GLU A 981 -17.13 16.33 -48.13
N HIS A 982 -15.83 16.52 -47.88
CA HIS A 982 -14.75 15.60 -48.27
C HIS A 982 -13.86 15.33 -47.06
N ILE A 983 -13.47 14.06 -46.84
CA ILE A 983 -12.68 13.64 -45.69
C ILE A 983 -11.87 12.36 -46.00
N PRO A 984 -10.75 12.08 -45.33
CA PRO A 984 -10.08 10.78 -45.43
C PRO A 984 -10.97 9.68 -44.83
N ARG A 985 -10.96 8.47 -45.43
CA ARG A 985 -11.72 7.32 -44.90
C ARG A 985 -11.28 6.92 -43.48
N ASN A 986 -10.00 7.08 -43.16
CA ASN A 986 -9.47 6.94 -41.82
C ASN A 986 -8.80 8.25 -41.39
N VAL A 987 -9.51 9.02 -40.56
CA VAL A 987 -9.07 10.34 -40.09
C VAL A 987 -7.87 10.32 -39.16
N PHE A 988 -7.42 9.15 -38.67
CA PHE A 988 -6.23 9.02 -37.81
C PHE A 988 -4.92 8.94 -38.61
N LEU A 989 -4.99 8.64 -39.90
CA LEU A 989 -3.82 8.53 -40.78
C LEU A 989 -3.58 9.83 -41.53
N ASN A 990 -2.32 10.10 -41.87
CA ASN A 990 -1.99 11.14 -42.85
C ASN A 990 -2.58 10.77 -44.22
N ALA A 991 -3.11 11.77 -44.93
CA ALA A 991 -3.77 11.61 -46.22
C ALA A 991 -3.39 12.78 -47.15
N LEU A 992 -3.03 12.50 -48.40
CA LEU A 992 -2.71 13.54 -49.37
C LEU A 992 -3.98 14.12 -49.99
N TYR A 993 -4.23 15.41 -49.78
CA TYR A 993 -5.32 16.12 -50.42
C TYR A 993 -4.96 16.50 -51.87
N PRO A 994 -5.88 16.41 -52.85
CA PRO A 994 -7.23 15.85 -52.74
C PRO A 994 -7.28 14.31 -52.91
N ARG A 995 -6.18 13.67 -53.34
CA ARG A 995 -6.13 12.25 -53.78
C ARG A 995 -6.80 11.25 -52.83
N ASP A 996 -6.54 11.38 -51.53
CA ASP A 996 -6.93 10.40 -50.51
C ASP A 996 -8.24 10.79 -49.78
N TYR A 997 -8.88 11.88 -50.22
CA TYR A 997 -10.12 12.42 -49.64
C TYR A 997 -11.32 11.97 -50.47
N VAL A 998 -12.35 11.44 -49.80
CA VAL A 998 -13.56 10.97 -50.46
C VAL A 998 -14.77 11.82 -50.07
N PRO A 999 -15.79 11.96 -50.95
CA PRO A 999 -17.05 12.58 -50.60
C PRO A 999 -17.72 11.86 -49.41
N CYS A 1000 -18.31 12.62 -48.49
CA CYS A 1000 -19.01 12.11 -47.31
C CYS A 1000 -20.21 11.18 -47.61
N SER A 1001 -20.72 11.21 -48.85
CA SER A 1001 -21.73 10.29 -49.38
C SER A 1001 -21.19 8.89 -49.67
N GLN A 1002 -19.87 8.73 -49.88
CA GLN A 1002 -19.21 7.44 -50.10
C GLN A 1002 -18.73 6.77 -48.80
N ILE A 1003 -19.09 7.33 -47.64
CA ILE A 1003 -18.84 6.75 -46.32
C ILE A 1003 -20.19 6.36 -45.73
N GLU A 1004 -20.37 5.07 -45.46
CA GLU A 1004 -21.64 4.52 -44.98
C GLU A 1004 -21.95 5.01 -43.56
N ASP A 1005 -23.23 5.28 -43.27
CA ASP A 1005 -23.72 5.63 -41.93
C ASP A 1005 -24.23 4.38 -41.20
N VAL A 1006 -24.44 4.49 -39.89
CA VAL A 1006 -25.21 3.49 -39.15
C VAL A 1006 -26.66 3.52 -39.63
N ASP A 1007 -27.14 2.37 -40.10
CA ASP A 1007 -28.54 2.13 -40.39
C ASP A 1007 -29.32 1.93 -39.08
N LEU A 1008 -30.39 2.71 -38.91
CA LEU A 1008 -31.24 2.69 -37.72
C LEU A 1008 -32.51 1.85 -37.90
N GLU A 1009 -32.78 1.29 -39.08
CA GLU A 1009 -33.96 0.42 -39.27
C GLU A 1009 -34.03 -0.76 -38.29
N PRO A 1010 -32.90 -1.39 -37.85
CA PRO A 1010 -32.91 -2.38 -36.77
C PRO A 1010 -33.35 -1.89 -35.37
N TRP A 1011 -33.64 -0.59 -35.20
CA TRP A 1011 -34.26 0.00 -33.99
C TRP A 1011 -35.74 0.37 -34.18
N ARG A 1012 -36.34 0.11 -35.35
CA ARG A 1012 -37.77 0.33 -35.57
C ARG A 1012 -38.59 -0.71 -34.80
N GLY A 1013 -39.39 -0.27 -33.84
CA GLY A 1013 -40.32 -1.12 -33.11
C GLY A 1013 -41.49 -1.57 -33.99
N CYS A 1014 -41.79 -2.87 -33.96
CA CYS A 1014 -43.00 -3.41 -34.60
C CYS A 1014 -44.27 -3.09 -33.78
N CYS A 1015 -45.43 -3.28 -34.41
CA CYS A 1015 -46.72 -2.94 -33.85
C CYS A 1015 -47.05 -3.73 -32.58
N SER A 1016 -47.19 -3.02 -31.45
CA SER A 1016 -47.94 -3.45 -30.26
C SER A 1016 -47.62 -4.84 -29.71
N GLU A 1017 -46.38 -5.05 -29.29
CA GLU A 1017 -46.13 -5.91 -28.13
C GLU A 1017 -45.89 -5.05 -26.89
N ASN A 1018 -46.52 -5.42 -25.79
CA ASN A 1018 -46.56 -4.62 -24.56
C ASN A 1018 -45.20 -4.66 -23.84
N MET A 1019 -44.39 -3.61 -24.01
CA MET A 1019 -43.50 -3.13 -22.93
C MET A 1019 -44.26 -2.35 -21.83
N VAL A 1020 -45.58 -2.59 -21.71
CA VAL A 1020 -46.34 -2.26 -20.49
C VAL A 1020 -45.94 -3.27 -19.41
N GLY A 1021 -44.83 -3.00 -18.72
CA GLY A 1021 -44.30 -3.91 -17.70
C GLY A 1021 -43.19 -3.37 -16.80
N LEU A 1022 -42.31 -2.50 -17.31
CA LEU A 1022 -41.20 -1.97 -16.49
C LEU A 1022 -41.66 -0.98 -15.40
N ASN A 1023 -42.68 -0.17 -15.68
CA ASN A 1023 -43.13 0.89 -14.76
C ASN A 1023 -43.94 0.42 -13.54
N ALA A 1024 -44.32 -0.86 -13.45
CA ALA A 1024 -45.11 -1.39 -12.33
C ALA A 1024 -44.26 -2.09 -11.25
N VAL A 1025 -43.10 -2.64 -11.63
CA VAL A 1025 -42.20 -3.36 -10.71
C VAL A 1025 -40.95 -2.52 -10.40
N CYS A 1026 -40.49 -1.71 -11.35
CA CYS A 1026 -39.46 -0.71 -11.11
C CYS A 1026 -40.11 0.56 -10.54
N ASN A 1027 -40.59 0.48 -9.28
CA ASN A 1027 -40.63 1.66 -8.42
C ASN A 1027 -39.19 2.14 -8.24
N ILE A 1028 -38.73 2.96 -9.19
CA ILE A 1028 -37.62 3.89 -8.97
C ILE A 1028 -38.08 4.72 -7.77
N PRO A 1029 -37.51 4.58 -6.57
CA PRO A 1029 -37.83 5.49 -5.50
C PRO A 1029 -37.46 6.88 -6.00
N ALA A 1030 -38.16 7.90 -5.54
CA ALA A 1030 -37.62 9.25 -5.63
C ALA A 1030 -36.32 9.28 -4.79
N ILE A 1031 -35.19 8.91 -5.40
CA ILE A 1031 -33.84 9.33 -4.99
C ILE A 1031 -33.61 10.75 -5.56
N LEU A 1032 -34.64 11.58 -5.37
CA LEU A 1032 -34.59 13.03 -5.37
C LEU A 1032 -34.74 13.38 -3.89
N SER A 1033 -33.78 14.15 -3.36
CA SER A 1033 -33.58 14.40 -1.93
C SER A 1033 -33.47 13.14 -1.05
N TYR A 1034 -32.31 12.48 -1.11
CA TYR A 1034 -31.58 12.27 0.14
C TYR A 1034 -30.48 13.33 0.18
N ASP A 1035 -30.78 14.44 0.84
CA ASP A 1035 -29.76 15.41 1.23
C ASP A 1035 -28.93 14.75 2.34
N PRO A 1036 -27.60 14.57 2.17
CA PRO A 1036 -26.77 14.01 3.24
C PRO A 1036 -26.67 14.95 4.45
N PHE A 1037 -27.11 16.21 4.31
CA PHE A 1037 -27.03 17.25 5.33
C PHE A 1037 -28.33 18.08 5.37
N PRO A 1038 -29.36 17.67 6.13
CA PRO A 1038 -30.60 18.44 6.25
C PRO A 1038 -30.33 19.75 7.04
N ASN A 1039 -29.76 20.77 6.37
CA ASN A 1039 -29.65 22.17 6.79
C ASN A 1039 -28.93 23.09 5.77
N TYR A 1040 -29.12 22.90 4.45
CA TYR A 1040 -28.65 23.89 3.47
C TYR A 1040 -29.60 24.08 2.26
N GLU A 1041 -30.60 24.95 2.40
CA GLU A 1041 -31.45 25.36 1.28
C GLU A 1041 -30.61 26.02 0.16
N PRO A 1042 -30.66 25.53 -1.10
CA PRO A 1042 -30.08 26.24 -2.22
C PRO A 1042 -31.02 27.39 -2.64
N ALA A 1043 -30.58 28.63 -2.42
CA ALA A 1043 -31.32 29.83 -2.83
C ALA A 1043 -31.66 29.79 -4.35
N ARG A 1044 -32.95 29.62 -4.66
CA ARG A 1044 -33.47 29.65 -6.03
C ARG A 1044 -33.39 31.08 -6.60
N SER A 1045 -33.04 31.17 -7.89
CA SER A 1045 -33.02 32.39 -8.72
C SER A 1045 -32.04 33.50 -8.31
N LYS A 1046 -30.81 33.44 -8.85
CA LYS A 1046 -29.80 34.53 -8.74
C LYS A 1046 -30.09 35.74 -9.65
N THR A 1047 -31.19 35.75 -10.40
CA THR A 1047 -31.48 36.78 -11.40
C THR A 1047 -32.00 38.08 -10.78
N ASP A 1048 -32.70 38.01 -9.64
CA ASP A 1048 -33.35 39.16 -8.98
C ASP A 1048 -32.46 39.85 -7.92
N ILE A 1049 -31.36 39.21 -7.52
CA ILE A 1049 -30.47 39.72 -6.45
C ILE A 1049 -29.44 40.73 -6.99
N ARG A 1050 -29.08 40.67 -8.28
CA ARG A 1050 -28.08 41.60 -8.85
C ARG A 1050 -28.56 43.05 -8.92
N GLN A 1051 -29.81 43.30 -9.28
CA GLN A 1051 -30.36 44.66 -9.28
C GLN A 1051 -30.59 45.23 -7.87
N LYS A 1052 -30.74 44.38 -6.85
CA LYS A 1052 -30.92 44.80 -5.45
C LYS A 1052 -29.62 45.07 -4.70
N ARG A 1053 -28.48 44.54 -5.17
CA ARG A 1053 -27.18 44.74 -4.51
C ARG A 1053 -26.55 46.11 -4.84
N ASP A 1054 -26.67 46.57 -6.08
CA ASP A 1054 -26.04 47.81 -6.55
C ASP A 1054 -26.71 49.10 -6.00
N ILE A 1055 -27.71 48.97 -5.12
CA ILE A 1055 -28.42 50.07 -4.44
C ILE A 1055 -27.96 50.22 -2.96
N ILE A 1056 -27.27 49.22 -2.38
CA ILE A 1056 -27.09 49.13 -0.91
C ILE A 1056 -25.63 49.35 -0.44
N GLU A 1057 -24.62 49.15 -1.29
CA GLU A 1057 -23.21 49.29 -0.88
C GLU A 1057 -22.62 50.67 -1.22
N GLY A 1058 -23.09 51.73 -0.55
CA GLY A 1058 -22.43 53.03 -0.65
C GLY A 1058 -23.11 54.27 -0.05
N GLU A 1059 -23.39 54.32 1.27
CA GLU A 1059 -23.28 55.53 2.13
C GLU A 1059 -23.62 55.23 3.61
N LYS A 1060 -23.44 56.20 4.53
CA LYS A 1060 -23.44 56.00 5.99
C LYS A 1060 -24.83 56.19 6.64
N PRO A 1061 -25.09 55.64 7.86
CA PRO A 1061 -26.45 55.41 8.37
C PRO A 1061 -27.24 56.62 8.91
N ASP A 1062 -26.75 57.87 8.81
CA ASP A 1062 -27.30 59.00 9.58
C ASP A 1062 -28.10 60.05 8.76
N GLU A 1063 -28.38 59.81 7.47
CA GLU A 1063 -29.15 60.74 6.60
C GLU A 1063 -30.31 60.07 5.83
N ILE A 1064 -31.11 59.23 6.51
CA ILE A 1064 -32.31 58.60 5.91
C ILE A 1064 -33.57 58.97 6.70
N ASP A 1065 -34.12 60.18 6.48
CA ASP A 1065 -35.49 60.49 6.94
C ASP A 1065 -36.29 61.49 6.05
N ASP A 1066 -35.79 61.86 4.86
CA ASP A 1066 -36.41 62.96 4.07
C ASP A 1066 -36.73 62.63 2.59
N LYS A 1067 -36.61 61.36 2.15
CA LYS A 1067 -36.88 60.95 0.75
C LYS A 1067 -37.59 59.59 0.59
N ILE A 1068 -38.90 59.58 0.86
CA ILE A 1068 -39.83 58.60 0.28
C ILE A 1068 -40.90 59.40 -0.49
N GLN A 1069 -40.91 59.29 -1.83
CA GLN A 1069 -41.73 60.18 -2.67
C GLN A 1069 -42.52 59.49 -3.80
N THR A 1070 -42.65 58.16 -3.80
CA THR A 1070 -43.59 57.48 -4.72
C THR A 1070 -44.65 56.66 -4.00
N LYS A 1071 -45.84 56.62 -4.62
CA LYS A 1071 -47.03 55.92 -4.11
C LYS A 1071 -46.93 54.39 -4.29
N GLU A 1072 -45.92 53.94 -5.04
CA GLU A 1072 -45.73 52.56 -5.49
C GLU A 1072 -44.87 51.76 -4.48
N ASP A 1073 -43.84 52.40 -3.91
CA ASP A 1073 -43.02 51.85 -2.81
C ASP A 1073 -43.87 51.54 -1.56
N GLN A 1074 -44.79 52.45 -1.22
CA GLN A 1074 -45.74 52.27 -0.11
C GLN A 1074 -46.66 51.07 -0.33
N LEU A 1075 -46.96 50.73 -1.59
CA LEU A 1075 -47.84 49.62 -1.97
C LEU A 1075 -47.11 48.28 -1.85
N GLN A 1076 -45.85 48.22 -2.28
CA GLN A 1076 -45.00 47.03 -2.13
C GLN A 1076 -44.70 46.71 -0.66
N LEU A 1077 -44.40 47.73 0.16
CA LEU A 1077 -44.15 47.54 1.60
C LEU A 1077 -45.38 46.98 2.33
N ASN A 1078 -46.58 47.44 1.95
CA ASN A 1078 -47.84 46.93 2.52
C ASN A 1078 -48.13 45.49 2.09
N ALA A 1079 -47.86 45.12 0.84
CA ALA A 1079 -47.99 43.74 0.37
C ALA A 1079 -47.04 42.77 1.12
N LEU A 1080 -45.79 43.19 1.36
CA LEU A 1080 -44.81 42.40 2.11
C LEU A 1080 -45.25 42.21 3.58
N ARG A 1081 -45.73 43.28 4.24
CA ARG A 1081 -46.31 43.20 5.60
C ARG A 1081 -47.52 42.26 5.67
N GLN A 1082 -48.32 42.18 4.60
CA GLN A 1082 -49.47 41.28 4.56
C GLN A 1082 -49.05 39.81 4.43
N GLN A 1083 -48.02 39.49 3.64
CA GLN A 1083 -47.44 38.15 3.55
C GLN A 1083 -46.79 37.68 4.88
N VAL A 1084 -46.04 38.56 5.56
CA VAL A 1084 -45.45 38.24 6.87
C VAL A 1084 -46.54 37.95 7.92
N ASN A 1085 -47.62 38.73 7.94
CA ASN A 1085 -48.74 38.50 8.86
C ASN A 1085 -49.54 37.21 8.56
N GLU A 1086 -49.61 36.77 7.29
CA GLU A 1086 -50.14 35.45 6.89
C GLU A 1086 -49.30 34.30 7.47
N VAL A 1087 -47.97 34.40 7.39
CA VAL A 1087 -47.03 33.39 7.94
C VAL A 1087 -47.11 33.35 9.47
N LEU A 1088 -47.13 34.51 10.14
CA LEU A 1088 -47.26 34.60 11.59
C LEU A 1088 -48.60 34.04 12.10
N LYS A 1089 -49.70 34.22 11.36
CA LYS A 1089 -51.00 33.59 11.68
C LYS A 1089 -50.96 32.06 11.56
N LYS A 1090 -50.20 31.51 10.60
CA LYS A 1090 -50.00 30.05 10.45
C LYS A 1090 -49.18 29.47 11.60
N PHE A 1091 -48.12 30.16 12.05
CA PHE A 1091 -47.40 29.80 13.27
C PHE A 1091 -48.31 29.83 14.51
N ALA A 1092 -49.10 30.89 14.68
CA ALA A 1092 -50.02 31.03 15.82
C ALA A 1092 -51.21 30.03 15.82
N THR A 1093 -51.46 29.32 14.71
CA THR A 1093 -52.44 28.22 14.66
C THR A 1093 -51.82 26.84 14.89
N PHE A 1094 -50.50 26.70 14.80
CA PHE A 1094 -49.78 25.47 15.12
C PHE A 1094 -49.71 25.25 16.64
N ASP A 1095 -49.40 26.31 17.38
CA ASP A 1095 -49.28 26.34 18.86
C ASP A 1095 -50.60 25.98 19.60
N LYS A 1096 -51.76 26.05 18.91
CA LYS A 1096 -53.08 25.70 19.45
C LYS A 1096 -53.52 24.26 19.22
N ARG A 1097 -52.70 23.40 18.58
CA ARG A 1097 -53.06 21.98 18.33
C ARG A 1097 -52.44 20.97 19.30
N LEU A 1098 -51.57 21.42 20.21
CA LEU A 1098 -50.92 20.56 21.23
C LEU A 1098 -51.67 20.52 22.58
N THR A 1099 -53.00 20.63 22.56
CA THR A 1099 -53.84 20.60 23.77
C THR A 1099 -54.89 19.49 23.74
N THR A 1100 -54.45 18.23 23.86
CA THR A 1100 -55.02 17.17 24.73
C THR A 1100 -54.37 15.80 24.42
N GLY A 1101 -53.83 15.11 25.43
CA GLY A 1101 -53.57 13.65 25.36
C GLY A 1101 -52.12 13.16 25.21
N THR A 1102 -51.10 14.03 25.11
CA THR A 1102 -49.69 13.60 24.97
C THR A 1102 -49.00 13.46 26.33
N HIS A 1103 -48.35 12.31 26.59
CA HIS A 1103 -47.46 12.12 27.74
C HIS A 1103 -46.00 12.02 27.26
N CYS A 1104 -45.10 12.75 27.91
CA CYS A 1104 -43.68 12.81 27.57
C CYS A 1104 -42.81 12.33 28.74
N TYR A 1105 -41.72 11.62 28.42
CA TYR A 1105 -40.81 11.01 29.39
C TYR A 1105 -39.38 11.48 29.19
N ASP A 1106 -38.71 11.83 30.29
CA ASP A 1106 -37.25 12.06 30.33
C ASP A 1106 -36.52 10.71 30.30
N GLN A 1107 -35.79 10.44 29.21
CA GLN A 1107 -35.03 9.20 29.03
C GLN A 1107 -33.89 9.04 30.04
N ASN A 1108 -33.37 10.13 30.60
CA ASN A 1108 -32.26 10.07 31.56
C ASN A 1108 -32.73 9.90 33.02
N THR A 1109 -34.00 10.19 33.33
CA THR A 1109 -34.50 10.15 34.73
C THR A 1109 -35.74 9.29 34.94
N GLY A 1110 -36.41 8.82 33.89
CA GLY A 1110 -37.54 7.90 34.01
C GLY A 1110 -38.76 8.50 34.73
N LYS A 1111 -38.97 9.82 34.62
CA LYS A 1111 -40.14 10.51 35.18
C LYS A 1111 -41.09 11.03 34.10
N LEU A 1112 -42.38 10.86 34.38
CA LEU A 1112 -43.51 11.33 33.59
C LEU A 1112 -43.82 12.78 33.99
N HIS A 1113 -43.83 13.71 33.04
CA HIS A 1113 -44.15 15.12 33.30
C HIS A 1113 -45.55 15.46 32.78
N GLU A 1114 -46.39 16.06 33.63
CA GLU A 1114 -47.73 16.53 33.28
C GLU A 1114 -47.74 18.06 33.03
N ASN A 1115 -48.72 18.49 32.22
CA ASN A 1115 -48.76 19.81 31.57
C ASN A 1115 -48.66 21.02 32.53
N GLY A 1116 -47.85 22.03 32.16
CA GLY A 1116 -48.04 23.40 32.66
C GLY A 1116 -46.79 24.25 32.95
N THR A 1117 -45.55 23.81 32.65
CA THR A 1117 -44.32 24.57 32.95
C THR A 1117 -43.52 24.99 31.71
N LYS A 1118 -42.84 26.13 31.81
CA LYS A 1118 -42.05 26.74 30.70
C LYS A 1118 -40.75 25.96 30.45
N TRP A 1119 -40.36 25.87 29.18
CA TRP A 1119 -39.21 25.10 28.69
C TRP A 1119 -37.90 25.89 28.70
N HIS A 1120 -36.78 25.19 28.93
CA HIS A 1120 -35.41 25.68 28.68
C HIS A 1120 -34.66 24.69 27.77
N VAL A 1121 -33.84 25.21 26.85
CA VAL A 1121 -33.51 24.59 25.54
C VAL A 1121 -32.37 23.55 25.57
N HIS A 1122 -32.22 22.74 26.61
CA HIS A 1122 -31.06 21.83 26.76
C HIS A 1122 -31.34 20.42 27.35
N LYS A 1123 -32.48 19.77 27.01
CA LYS A 1123 -32.69 18.32 27.23
C LYS A 1123 -33.61 17.72 26.16
N CYS A 1124 -33.21 16.60 25.55
CA CYS A 1124 -34.06 15.80 24.67
C CYS A 1124 -35.16 15.06 25.45
N LEU A 1125 -36.37 15.00 24.89
CA LEU A 1125 -37.52 14.28 25.44
C LEU A 1125 -38.14 13.37 24.38
N VAL A 1126 -38.66 12.21 24.79
CA VAL A 1126 -39.41 11.32 23.89
C VAL A 1126 -40.86 11.25 24.36
N CYS A 1127 -41.78 11.54 23.45
CA CYS A 1127 -43.22 11.52 23.67
C CYS A 1127 -43.86 10.41 22.82
N GLN A 1128 -44.78 9.64 23.41
CA GLN A 1128 -45.56 8.64 22.67
C GLN A 1128 -46.97 9.17 22.41
N CYS A 1129 -47.36 9.23 21.12
CA CYS A 1129 -48.73 9.44 20.69
C CYS A 1129 -49.49 8.12 20.61
N LYS A 1130 -50.81 8.15 20.83
CA LYS A 1130 -51.61 6.93 21.06
C LYS A 1130 -52.18 6.26 19.79
N ASP A 1131 -52.02 6.87 18.62
CA ASP A 1131 -52.53 6.36 17.33
C ASP A 1131 -51.46 6.37 16.24
N ALA A 1132 -51.47 5.34 15.38
CA ALA A 1132 -50.37 4.99 14.47
C ALA A 1132 -50.34 5.74 13.12
N THR A 1133 -51.01 6.89 13.01
CA THR A 1133 -51.16 7.63 11.74
C THR A 1133 -50.69 9.09 11.78
N SER A 1134 -50.15 9.57 12.91
CA SER A 1134 -49.53 10.88 13.03
C SER A 1134 -48.02 10.78 13.28
N LEU A 1135 -47.25 11.68 12.66
CA LEU A 1135 -45.79 11.72 12.78
C LEU A 1135 -45.40 12.10 14.23
N CYS A 1136 -44.68 11.21 14.92
CA CYS A 1136 -43.95 11.58 16.13
C CYS A 1136 -42.57 12.13 15.73
N GLU A 1137 -42.41 13.45 15.72
CA GLU A 1137 -41.08 14.05 15.71
C GLU A 1137 -40.44 13.93 17.10
N VAL A 1138 -39.19 13.47 17.13
CA VAL A 1138 -38.35 13.52 18.34
C VAL A 1138 -37.77 14.93 18.43
N ILE A 1139 -38.09 15.65 19.50
CA ILE A 1139 -37.53 16.99 19.74
C ILE A 1139 -36.28 16.87 20.62
N CYS A 1140 -35.13 17.06 19.97
CA CYS A 1140 -33.90 17.56 20.56
C CYS A 1140 -33.66 18.98 19.99
#